data_AF-A0A928ISL0-F1
#
_entry.id   AF-A0A928ISL0-F1
#
_cell.length_a   1.000
_cell.length_b   1.000
_cell.length_c   1.000
_cell.angle_alpha   90.00
_cell.angle_beta   90.00
_cell.angle_gamma   90.00
#
_symmetry.space_group_name_H-M   'P 1'
#
loop_
_entity.id
_entity.type
_entity.pdbx_description
1 polymer ?
#
loop_
_entity_poly.entity_id
_entity_poly.type
_entity_poly.pdbx_seq_one_letter_code
_entity_poly.pdbx_strand_id
1 'polypeptide(L)'
;MGIEKINTIWPGLRVIEKINEGSDGSKYYRAVNESTGSEYEIKILSLPQSDAEIVSLKNEGMDAAQIAKYYNDKVTEAVNSSKLNASLNGVVSTRAAEECKVLARDEGIGWELYTRSELLIPLTDYLAVKALSEADVIKLGTDVAASLECCERIGILHKDIKPESIYLTPNGEFKLGGYSHEVPKAIGNYTSPEAAKGEEYTSCSDVYSLGMILYTLLNNNRPPLTDPNAEEITFAQRSTAAKRRLAGEELPAPCNASAQTANVILLALSHDPLKRFKNATAFKAALSSVAPMAGVSNISTSFKETVGRHAVPVTPVHNAPKKPEVTPFTPEFKVRDDQEIAKPVIKKKKKNSALPIIIISVIALLLVIGVIITLIVTSSRDNGKKTEESRADDIIEALENGYFGEALDAFEESGSDKDLVKGLKKRLDTLYDDFLNEKVGFDRAKQELDTIESMKITDIDEKFGVIRDKIYQLNDSRAAYAKAEGFYKESDYIKAIEQYMLVIKDDPNYSEAQKKINSSKGEYRSSVIEECEALEEENEYADAIEMLQNALEVLKDDSELESKLESVEKSYEKYALNEAQILLDDKKYEEAEELLEKALDTLTDNEAITGKIEEIPSIIEKDYIEEAEELAEKGAYDSALKLLDEALEILPDNENIIAKKKEISDSQPVDMITLSIVDSTAGSSKTLTSSGTDVYGESYKSGLCFDLSSDTESYLVYDLGGKYTKFKGTVTLPSDADSESEFTVEIYADGKRLKRVKEYQMAEGAIDFNLDVSGASELEIRVALTKGEADKIYVVNGILSKD
;
A
#
# COMPACT_ATOMS: atom_id res chain seq x y z
N MET A 1 22.81 -14.65 -18.97
CA MET A 1 22.93 -16.07 -18.56
C MET A 1 21.53 -16.67 -18.61
N GLY A 2 21.32 -17.96 -18.29
CA GLY A 2 20.04 -18.64 -18.53
C GLY A 2 20.04 -20.13 -18.23
N ILE A 3 19.06 -20.85 -18.80
CA ILE A 3 18.74 -22.27 -18.56
C ILE A 3 19.98 -23.19 -18.62
N GLU A 4 20.96 -22.85 -19.46
CA GLU A 4 22.20 -23.61 -19.68
C GLU A 4 23.03 -23.84 -18.40
N LYS A 5 22.95 -22.95 -17.41
CA LYS A 5 23.70 -23.09 -16.14
C LYS A 5 23.03 -24.03 -15.15
N ILE A 6 21.77 -24.43 -15.35
CA ILE A 6 21.02 -25.27 -14.38
C ILE A 6 21.72 -26.62 -14.16
N ASN A 7 22.17 -27.30 -15.22
CA ASN A 7 22.89 -28.58 -15.08
C ASN A 7 24.27 -28.39 -14.43
N THR A 8 24.92 -27.25 -14.64
CA THR A 8 26.18 -26.91 -13.96
C THR A 8 25.97 -26.68 -12.46
N ILE A 9 24.87 -26.01 -12.09
CA ILE A 9 24.51 -25.73 -10.70
C ILE A 9 24.07 -27.01 -9.98
N TRP A 10 23.19 -27.79 -10.62
CA TRP A 10 22.66 -29.06 -10.13
C TRP A 10 22.92 -30.16 -11.16
N PRO A 11 24.08 -30.85 -11.07
CA PRO A 11 24.43 -31.93 -11.99
C PRO A 11 23.36 -33.02 -12.04
N GLY A 12 22.95 -33.40 -13.25
CA GLY A 12 21.93 -34.42 -13.49
C GLY A 12 20.49 -33.90 -13.49
N LEU A 13 20.29 -32.58 -13.37
CA LEU A 13 19.00 -31.94 -13.58
C LEU A 13 18.85 -31.52 -15.04
N ARG A 14 17.79 -32.01 -15.70
CA ARG A 14 17.43 -31.62 -17.08
C ARG A 14 16.16 -30.79 -17.07
N VAL A 15 16.23 -29.61 -17.67
CA VAL A 15 15.07 -28.74 -17.87
C VAL A 15 14.20 -29.31 -18.99
N ILE A 16 12.89 -29.36 -18.74
CA ILE A 16 11.89 -29.92 -19.65
C ILE A 16 11.21 -28.78 -20.42
N GLU A 17 10.63 -27.83 -19.69
CA GLU A 17 9.80 -26.76 -20.26
C GLU A 17 9.79 -25.53 -19.34
N LYS A 18 9.48 -24.36 -19.92
CA LYS A 18 9.15 -23.16 -19.14
C LYS A 18 7.70 -23.30 -18.66
N ILE A 19 7.48 -23.12 -17.37
CA ILE A 19 6.16 -23.21 -16.73
C ILE A 19 5.48 -21.84 -16.74
N ASN A 20 6.19 -20.80 -16.31
CA ASN A 20 5.61 -19.47 -16.12
C ASN A 20 6.68 -18.37 -16.14
N GLU A 21 6.24 -17.11 -16.20
CA GLU A 21 7.06 -15.90 -15.98
C GLU A 21 6.33 -14.99 -14.99
N GLY A 22 7.02 -14.62 -13.92
CA GLY A 22 6.48 -13.73 -12.89
C GLY A 22 6.52 -12.27 -13.32
N SER A 23 5.65 -11.45 -12.71
CA SER A 23 5.66 -9.99 -12.87
C SER A 23 6.96 -9.34 -12.39
N ASP A 24 7.72 -10.01 -11.52
CA ASP A 24 9.06 -9.63 -11.06
C ASP A 24 10.17 -10.03 -12.05
N GLY A 25 9.82 -10.40 -13.28
CA GLY A 25 10.75 -10.85 -14.32
C GLY A 25 11.34 -12.24 -14.09
N SER A 26 10.89 -12.95 -13.05
CA SER A 26 11.37 -14.30 -12.75
C SER A 26 10.86 -15.33 -13.75
N LYS A 27 11.72 -16.25 -14.17
CA LYS A 27 11.37 -17.33 -15.10
C LYS A 27 11.29 -18.65 -14.36
N TYR A 28 10.21 -19.38 -14.53
CA TYR A 28 9.95 -20.65 -13.86
C TYR A 28 10.03 -21.80 -14.86
N TYR A 29 10.74 -22.86 -14.49
CA TYR A 29 10.98 -24.02 -15.35
C TYR A 29 10.69 -25.33 -14.63
N ARG A 30 10.17 -26.31 -15.36
CA ARG A 30 10.05 -27.68 -14.89
C ARG A 30 11.36 -28.39 -15.19
N ALA A 31 11.98 -29.00 -14.19
CA ALA A 31 13.18 -29.78 -14.35
C ALA A 31 13.02 -31.17 -13.73
N VAL A 32 13.68 -32.16 -14.31
CA VAL A 32 13.66 -33.55 -13.84
C VAL A 32 15.08 -33.97 -13.51
N ASN A 33 15.27 -34.60 -12.34
CA ASN A 33 16.51 -35.27 -12.03
C ASN A 33 16.56 -36.61 -12.76
N GLU A 34 17.50 -36.78 -13.68
CA GLU A 34 17.58 -37.96 -14.55
C GLU A 34 17.91 -39.25 -13.80
N SER A 35 18.53 -39.14 -12.62
CA SER A 35 18.90 -40.30 -11.80
C SER A 35 17.77 -40.80 -10.90
N THR A 36 16.91 -39.90 -10.39
CA THR A 36 15.85 -40.24 -9.44
C THR A 36 14.45 -40.19 -10.05
N GLY A 37 14.29 -39.52 -11.19
CA GLY A 37 12.98 -39.19 -11.78
C GLY A 37 12.20 -38.11 -11.02
N SER A 38 12.80 -37.48 -10.00
CA SER A 38 12.14 -36.44 -9.20
C SER A 38 11.99 -35.15 -10.02
N GLU A 39 10.82 -34.52 -9.93
CA GLU A 39 10.52 -33.27 -10.63
C GLU A 39 10.62 -32.06 -9.71
N TYR A 40 11.08 -30.95 -10.27
CA TYR A 40 11.36 -29.71 -9.56
C TYR A 40 10.86 -28.51 -10.36
N GLU A 41 10.50 -27.46 -9.64
CA GLU A 41 10.41 -26.11 -10.19
C GLU A 41 11.74 -25.38 -9.99
N ILE A 42 12.26 -24.78 -11.05
CA ILE A 42 13.42 -23.91 -11.04
C ILE A 42 12.98 -22.48 -11.33
N LYS A 43 13.13 -21.60 -10.34
CA LYS A 43 12.97 -20.15 -10.48
C LYS A 43 14.32 -19.52 -10.80
N ILE A 44 14.38 -18.73 -11.87
CA ILE A 44 15.53 -17.90 -12.24
C ILE A 44 15.11 -16.43 -12.15
N LEU A 45 15.78 -15.64 -11.31
CA LEU A 45 15.58 -14.20 -11.18
C LEU A 45 16.87 -13.47 -11.56
N SER A 46 16.78 -12.53 -12.49
CA SER A 46 17.91 -11.67 -12.90
C SER A 46 17.77 -10.29 -12.25
N LEU A 47 18.83 -9.81 -11.61
CA LEU A 47 18.89 -8.47 -10.98
C LEU A 47 20.16 -7.73 -11.45
N PRO A 48 20.05 -6.62 -12.21
CA PRO A 48 18.85 -6.06 -12.85
C PRO A 48 18.16 -7.05 -13.80
N GLN A 49 16.90 -6.82 -14.16
CA GLN A 49 16.21 -7.66 -15.15
C GLN A 49 16.74 -7.38 -16.55
N SER A 50 17.07 -6.11 -16.84
CA SER A 50 17.62 -5.69 -18.13
C SER A 50 18.75 -4.67 -18.00
N ASP A 51 19.59 -4.57 -19.02
CA ASP A 51 20.65 -3.54 -19.05
C ASP A 51 20.06 -2.12 -19.17
N ALA A 52 18.80 -1.98 -19.59
CA ALA A 52 18.09 -0.71 -19.62
C ALA A 52 17.89 -0.12 -18.22
N GLU A 53 17.72 -0.95 -17.18
CA GLU A 53 17.64 -0.46 -15.79
C GLU A 53 18.96 0.15 -15.33
N ILE A 54 20.10 -0.46 -15.72
CA ILE A 54 21.42 0.09 -15.44
C ILE A 54 21.58 1.46 -16.11
N VAL A 55 21.11 1.58 -17.36
CA VAL A 55 21.16 2.85 -18.11
C VAL A 55 20.26 3.90 -17.44
N SER A 56 19.07 3.54 -16.94
CA SER A 56 18.19 4.45 -16.20
C SER A 56 18.89 5.01 -14.96
N LEU A 57 19.43 4.15 -14.10
CA LEU A 57 20.11 4.57 -12.86
C LEU A 57 21.36 5.40 -13.14
N LYS A 58 22.07 5.13 -14.25
CA LYS A 58 23.18 5.99 -14.70
C LYS A 58 22.70 7.38 -15.13
N ASN A 59 21.57 7.46 -15.83
CA ASN A 59 20.99 8.75 -16.24
C ASN A 59 20.48 9.56 -15.04
N GLU A 60 20.05 8.88 -13.98
CA GLU A 60 19.70 9.46 -12.67
C GLU A 60 20.94 9.88 -11.84
N GLY A 61 22.16 9.74 -12.40
CA GLY A 61 23.40 10.22 -11.80
C GLY A 61 24.12 9.21 -10.91
N MET A 62 23.65 7.96 -10.81
CA MET A 62 24.36 6.92 -10.07
C MET A 62 25.56 6.40 -10.87
N ASP A 63 26.71 6.28 -10.20
CA ASP A 63 27.89 5.63 -10.77
C ASP A 63 27.79 4.09 -10.72
N ALA A 64 28.70 3.42 -11.44
CA ALA A 64 28.73 1.96 -11.53
C ALA A 64 28.87 1.26 -10.15
N ALA A 65 29.55 1.87 -9.18
CA ALA A 65 29.72 1.29 -7.85
C ALA A 65 28.45 1.43 -7.01
N GLN A 66 27.76 2.57 -7.12
CA GLN A 66 26.46 2.82 -6.48
C GLN A 66 25.40 1.86 -7.02
N ILE A 67 25.32 1.69 -8.35
CA ILE A 67 24.38 0.76 -8.98
C ILE A 67 24.66 -0.69 -8.57
N ALA A 68 25.93 -1.09 -8.53
CA ALA A 68 26.27 -2.43 -8.09
C ALA A 68 25.95 -2.67 -6.61
N LYS A 69 26.13 -1.66 -5.75
CA LYS A 69 25.70 -1.73 -4.35
C LYS A 69 24.19 -1.87 -4.23
N TYR A 70 23.42 -1.04 -4.95
CA TYR A 70 21.97 -1.07 -4.97
C TYR A 70 21.42 -2.47 -5.31
N TYR A 71 21.90 -3.08 -6.40
CA TYR A 71 21.45 -4.43 -6.77
C TYR A 71 21.99 -5.52 -5.85
N ASN A 72 23.17 -5.35 -5.25
CA ASN A 72 23.67 -6.31 -4.27
C ASN A 72 22.80 -6.34 -3.00
N ASP A 73 22.29 -5.18 -2.56
CA ASP A 73 21.35 -5.11 -1.45
C ASP A 73 20.05 -5.87 -1.79
N LYS A 74 19.51 -5.71 -3.01
CA LYS A 74 18.36 -6.48 -3.52
C LYS A 74 18.62 -7.99 -3.62
N VAL A 75 19.80 -8.39 -4.08
CA VAL A 75 20.22 -9.79 -4.13
C VAL A 75 20.28 -10.37 -2.72
N THR A 76 20.81 -9.61 -1.76
CA THR A 76 20.92 -10.02 -0.36
C THR A 76 19.55 -10.27 0.26
N GLU A 77 18.59 -9.37 0.01
CA GLU A 77 17.19 -9.51 0.42
C GLU A 77 16.57 -10.81 -0.14
N ALA A 78 16.67 -11.04 -1.45
CA ALA A 78 16.13 -12.23 -2.11
C ALA A 78 16.76 -13.55 -1.61
N VAL A 79 18.07 -13.53 -1.32
CA VAL A 79 18.79 -14.68 -0.73
C VAL A 79 18.31 -14.95 0.69
N ASN A 80 18.08 -13.91 1.50
CA ASN A 80 17.58 -14.07 2.86
C ASN A 80 16.18 -14.70 2.87
N SER A 81 15.27 -14.23 2.01
CA SER A 81 13.95 -14.85 1.83
C SER A 81 14.06 -16.29 1.36
N SER A 82 14.98 -16.61 0.44
CA SER A 82 15.21 -17.99 0.00
C SER A 82 15.72 -18.90 1.14
N LYS A 83 16.61 -18.39 2.01
CA LYS A 83 17.09 -19.12 3.20
C LYS A 83 15.97 -19.34 4.22
N LEU A 84 15.10 -18.34 4.42
CA LEU A 84 13.92 -18.48 5.27
C LEU A 84 13.03 -19.63 4.77
N ASN A 85 12.68 -19.61 3.48
CA ASN A 85 11.87 -20.67 2.87
C ASN A 85 12.56 -22.05 2.93
N ALA A 86 13.89 -22.09 2.84
CA ALA A 86 14.64 -23.34 3.02
C ALA A 86 14.63 -23.85 4.47
N SER A 87 14.61 -22.95 5.46
CA SER A 87 14.51 -23.32 6.87
C SER A 87 13.16 -23.95 7.24
N LEU A 88 12.14 -23.72 6.42
CA LEU A 88 10.80 -24.31 6.55
C LEU A 88 10.71 -25.72 5.92
N ASN A 89 11.80 -26.26 5.38
CA ASN A 89 11.81 -27.60 4.83
C ASN A 89 11.46 -28.64 5.91
N GLY A 90 10.41 -29.44 5.65
CA GLY A 90 9.87 -30.42 6.60
C GLY A 90 8.85 -29.86 7.60
N VAL A 91 8.56 -28.55 7.58
CA VAL A 91 7.40 -28.00 8.29
C VAL A 91 6.14 -28.42 7.52
N VAL A 92 5.18 -29.02 8.24
CA VAL A 92 3.96 -29.54 7.63
C VAL A 92 3.19 -28.41 6.95
N SER A 93 2.68 -28.69 5.74
CA SER A 93 1.87 -27.78 4.91
C SER A 93 2.58 -26.52 4.37
N THR A 94 3.89 -26.33 4.57
CA THR A 94 4.63 -25.25 3.88
C THR A 94 5.31 -25.73 2.61
N ARG A 95 5.35 -24.89 1.56
CA ARG A 95 6.21 -25.10 0.39
C ARG A 95 7.61 -24.56 0.71
N ALA A 96 8.60 -25.43 0.74
CA ALA A 96 9.98 -25.04 1.02
C ALA A 96 10.80 -24.88 -0.27
N ALA A 97 11.71 -23.91 -0.27
CA ALA A 97 12.78 -23.85 -1.25
C ALA A 97 13.90 -24.81 -0.82
N GLU A 98 14.37 -25.68 -1.71
CA GLU A 98 15.39 -26.66 -1.32
C GLU A 98 16.81 -26.07 -1.36
N GLU A 99 17.09 -25.20 -2.33
CA GLU A 99 18.41 -24.59 -2.49
C GLU A 99 18.33 -23.32 -3.34
N CYS A 100 19.11 -22.29 -2.97
CA CYS A 100 19.27 -21.05 -3.73
C CYS A 100 20.75 -20.84 -4.07
N LYS A 101 21.03 -20.48 -5.33
CA LYS A 101 22.38 -20.26 -5.87
C LYS A 101 22.43 -18.92 -6.58
N VAL A 102 23.45 -18.13 -6.27
CA VAL A 102 23.64 -16.80 -6.87
C VAL A 102 24.89 -16.83 -7.74
N LEU A 103 24.75 -16.38 -8.98
CA LEU A 103 25.85 -16.23 -9.93
C LEU A 103 25.94 -14.77 -10.36
N ALA A 104 27.13 -14.16 -10.28
CA ALA A 104 27.36 -12.85 -10.89
C ALA A 104 27.33 -12.97 -12.42
N ARG A 105 26.76 -11.99 -13.12
CA ARG A 105 26.71 -11.95 -14.60
C ARG A 105 28.13 -12.03 -15.20
N ASP A 106 28.25 -12.70 -16.36
CA ASP A 106 29.56 -12.85 -17.03
C ASP A 106 30.07 -11.50 -17.57
N GLU A 107 29.16 -10.59 -17.93
CA GLU A 107 29.43 -9.21 -18.37
C GLU A 107 28.45 -8.24 -17.71
N GLY A 108 28.90 -7.02 -17.38
CA GLY A 108 28.08 -5.96 -16.79
C GLY A 108 27.83 -6.08 -15.28
N ILE A 109 27.00 -5.19 -14.73
CA ILE A 109 26.60 -5.19 -13.31
C ILE A 109 25.35 -6.06 -13.17
N GLY A 110 25.39 -7.08 -12.31
CA GLY A 110 24.20 -7.87 -11.99
C GLY A 110 24.47 -9.30 -11.53
N TRP A 111 23.41 -9.94 -11.07
CA TRP A 111 23.40 -11.31 -10.59
C TRP A 111 22.18 -12.07 -11.11
N GLU A 112 22.29 -13.39 -11.15
CA GLU A 112 21.18 -14.31 -11.36
C GLU A 112 21.04 -15.24 -10.17
N LEU A 113 19.82 -15.33 -9.66
CA LEU A 113 19.43 -16.18 -8.55
C LEU A 113 18.67 -17.38 -9.10
N TYR A 114 19.16 -18.57 -8.80
CA TYR A 114 18.55 -19.85 -9.17
C TYR A 114 18.01 -20.49 -7.90
N THR A 115 16.70 -20.74 -7.85
CA THR A 115 16.05 -21.39 -6.71
C THR A 115 15.36 -22.67 -7.16
N ARG A 116 15.64 -23.78 -6.49
CA ARG A 116 14.98 -25.07 -6.72
C ARG A 116 13.94 -25.34 -5.65
N SER A 117 12.75 -25.78 -6.04
CA SER A 117 11.68 -26.18 -5.11
C SER A 117 10.89 -27.38 -5.64
N GLU A 118 10.03 -27.97 -4.78
CA GLU A 118 9.07 -28.99 -5.22
C GLU A 118 8.12 -28.42 -6.29
N LEU A 119 7.82 -29.22 -7.31
CA LEU A 119 6.86 -28.86 -8.35
C LEU A 119 5.43 -28.99 -7.80
N LEU A 120 4.74 -27.87 -7.63
CA LEU A 120 3.34 -27.79 -7.18
C LEU A 120 2.52 -26.93 -8.14
N ILE A 121 1.19 -27.08 -8.11
CA ILE A 121 0.29 -26.30 -8.97
C ILE A 121 -0.03 -24.98 -8.25
N PRO A 122 0.27 -23.79 -8.81
CA PRO A 122 -0.14 -22.52 -8.22
C PRO A 122 -1.67 -22.42 -8.08
N LEU A 123 -2.17 -21.80 -7.02
CA LEU A 123 -3.61 -21.62 -6.80
C LEU A 123 -4.25 -20.86 -7.98
N THR A 124 -3.58 -19.85 -8.52
CA THR A 124 -4.03 -19.07 -9.68
C THR A 124 -4.35 -19.95 -10.89
N ASP A 125 -3.47 -20.92 -11.18
CA ASP A 125 -3.62 -21.84 -12.30
C ASP A 125 -4.74 -22.85 -12.02
N TYR A 126 -4.87 -23.27 -10.77
CA TYR A 126 -5.95 -24.15 -10.34
C TYR A 126 -7.33 -23.49 -10.47
N LEU A 127 -7.45 -22.22 -10.07
CA LEU A 127 -8.68 -21.44 -10.16
C LEU A 127 -9.10 -21.19 -11.61
N ALA A 128 -8.15 -21.11 -12.55
CA ALA A 128 -8.44 -20.94 -13.97
C ALA A 128 -9.17 -22.15 -14.58
N VAL A 129 -9.02 -23.35 -14.01
CA VAL A 129 -9.60 -24.59 -14.53
C VAL A 129 -10.66 -25.21 -13.62
N LYS A 130 -10.75 -24.78 -12.35
CA LYS A 130 -11.73 -25.29 -11.37
C LYS A 130 -12.41 -24.14 -10.62
N ALA A 131 -13.73 -24.09 -10.72
CA ALA A 131 -14.55 -23.32 -9.79
C ALA A 131 -14.59 -24.02 -8.41
N LEU A 132 -14.27 -23.28 -7.35
CA LEU A 132 -14.26 -23.82 -5.99
C LEU A 132 -15.66 -23.75 -5.36
N SER A 133 -16.06 -24.84 -4.69
CA SER A 133 -17.22 -24.82 -3.80
C SER A 133 -16.88 -24.19 -2.45
N GLU A 134 -17.89 -23.83 -1.66
CA GLU A 134 -17.69 -23.37 -0.28
C GLU A 134 -16.83 -24.35 0.55
N ALA A 135 -17.06 -25.66 0.38
CA ALA A 135 -16.28 -26.69 1.05
C ALA A 135 -14.81 -26.71 0.61
N ASP A 136 -14.52 -26.47 -0.68
CA ASP A 136 -13.14 -26.34 -1.18
C ASP A 136 -12.46 -25.11 -0.58
N VAL A 137 -13.16 -23.98 -0.46
CA VAL A 137 -12.63 -22.74 0.13
C VAL A 137 -12.36 -22.91 1.63
N ILE A 138 -13.27 -23.56 2.37
CA ILE A 138 -13.05 -23.89 3.79
C ILE A 138 -11.83 -24.80 3.94
N LYS A 139 -11.66 -25.79 3.06
CA LYS A 139 -10.48 -26.67 3.05
C LYS A 139 -9.21 -25.87 2.80
N LEU A 140 -9.20 -24.99 1.80
CA LEU A 140 -8.07 -24.10 1.51
C LEU A 140 -7.70 -23.25 2.73
N GLY A 141 -8.69 -22.59 3.33
CA GLY A 141 -8.48 -21.79 4.53
C GLY A 141 -7.93 -22.61 5.71
N THR A 142 -8.41 -23.84 5.89
CA THR A 142 -7.96 -24.73 6.96
C THR A 142 -6.52 -25.20 6.75
N ASP A 143 -6.17 -25.60 5.53
CA ASP A 143 -4.83 -26.07 5.16
C ASP A 143 -3.78 -24.93 5.26
N VAL A 144 -4.13 -23.73 4.79
CA VAL A 144 -3.26 -22.54 4.88
C VAL A 144 -3.12 -22.08 6.34
N ALA A 145 -4.20 -22.06 7.12
CA ALA A 145 -4.14 -21.73 8.54
C ALA A 145 -3.32 -22.75 9.35
N ALA A 146 -3.29 -24.03 8.94
CA ALA A 146 -2.39 -25.02 9.54
C ALA A 146 -0.90 -24.73 9.27
N SER A 147 -0.59 -24.18 8.08
CA SER A 147 0.76 -23.73 7.72
C SER A 147 1.19 -22.56 8.60
N LEU A 148 0.33 -21.54 8.72
CA LEU A 148 0.55 -20.37 9.56
C LEU A 148 0.71 -20.73 11.04
N GLU A 149 -0.13 -21.64 11.55
CA GLU A 149 -0.01 -22.15 12.91
C GLU A 149 1.36 -22.80 13.16
N CYS A 150 1.90 -23.56 12.20
CA CYS A 150 3.21 -24.17 12.35
C CYS A 150 4.35 -23.14 12.36
N CYS A 151 4.27 -22.12 11.50
CA CYS A 151 5.25 -21.03 11.43
C CYS A 151 5.21 -20.13 12.67
N GLU A 152 4.01 -19.82 13.18
CA GLU A 152 3.82 -19.03 14.39
C GLU A 152 4.53 -19.66 15.60
N ARG A 153 4.45 -21.00 15.75
CA ARG A 153 5.11 -21.73 16.85
C ARG A 153 6.64 -21.60 16.85
N ILE A 154 7.24 -21.30 15.70
CA ILE A 154 8.68 -21.07 15.55
C ILE A 154 9.02 -19.58 15.37
N GLY A 155 8.05 -18.69 15.59
CA GLY A 155 8.22 -17.24 15.57
C GLY A 155 8.32 -16.63 14.17
N ILE A 156 7.76 -17.29 13.16
CA ILE A 156 7.75 -16.81 11.77
C ILE A 156 6.34 -16.37 11.39
N LEU A 157 6.22 -15.11 10.93
CA LEU A 157 5.03 -14.56 10.29
C LEU A 157 5.22 -14.56 8.77
N HIS A 158 4.13 -14.65 7.99
CA HIS A 158 4.24 -14.71 6.54
C HIS A 158 4.40 -13.33 5.88
N LYS A 159 3.62 -12.32 6.32
CA LYS A 159 3.69 -10.91 5.93
C LYS A 159 3.24 -10.55 4.50
N ASP A 160 3.21 -11.51 3.57
CA ASP A 160 2.79 -11.29 2.17
C ASP A 160 1.84 -12.39 1.66
N ILE A 161 0.76 -12.69 2.41
CA ILE A 161 -0.19 -13.74 2.02
C ILE A 161 -1.07 -13.25 0.88
N LYS A 162 -1.00 -13.95 -0.26
CA LYS A 162 -1.74 -13.67 -1.50
C LYS A 162 -1.97 -14.95 -2.31
N PRO A 163 -2.89 -14.98 -3.30
CA PRO A 163 -3.15 -16.18 -4.08
C PRO A 163 -1.89 -16.81 -4.71
N GLU A 164 -0.91 -15.99 -5.11
CA GLU A 164 0.36 -16.41 -5.72
C GLU A 164 1.28 -17.17 -4.74
N SER A 165 1.03 -17.02 -3.44
CA SER A 165 1.77 -17.70 -2.36
C SER A 165 1.20 -19.08 -2.01
N ILE A 166 0.04 -19.45 -2.58
CA ILE A 166 -0.68 -20.70 -2.25
C ILE A 166 -0.55 -21.70 -3.41
N TYR A 167 -0.27 -22.95 -3.06
CA TYR A 167 -0.03 -24.03 -4.00
C TYR A 167 -0.87 -25.26 -3.67
N LEU A 168 -1.26 -26.01 -4.69
CA LEU A 168 -1.96 -27.28 -4.58
C LEU A 168 -1.00 -28.44 -4.82
N THR A 169 -1.01 -29.39 -3.89
CA THR A 169 -0.27 -30.65 -4.02
C THR A 169 -1.02 -31.65 -4.90
N PRO A 170 -0.34 -32.65 -5.48
CA PRO A 170 -1.00 -33.74 -6.20
C PRO A 170 -2.01 -34.53 -5.37
N ASN A 171 -1.89 -34.49 -4.03
CA ASN A 171 -2.81 -35.14 -3.09
C ASN A 171 -4.05 -34.29 -2.76
N GLY A 172 -4.16 -33.08 -3.32
CA GLY A 172 -5.29 -32.18 -3.09
C GLY A 172 -5.19 -31.32 -1.83
N GLU A 173 -4.02 -31.25 -1.20
CA GLU A 173 -3.73 -30.39 -0.04
C GLU A 173 -3.18 -29.04 -0.49
N PHE A 174 -3.60 -27.95 0.16
CA PHE A 174 -3.03 -26.62 -0.09
C PHE A 174 -1.82 -26.38 0.81
N LYS A 175 -0.79 -25.77 0.24
CA LYS A 175 0.45 -25.37 0.92
C LYS A 175 0.71 -23.88 0.74
N LEU A 176 1.28 -23.26 1.77
CA LEU A 176 1.71 -21.86 1.74
C LEU A 176 3.23 -21.78 1.53
N GLY A 177 3.70 -20.95 0.60
CA GLY A 177 5.12 -20.67 0.36
C GLY A 177 5.38 -19.18 0.13
N GLY A 178 6.64 -18.78 -0.07
CA GLY A 178 6.96 -17.38 -0.37
C GLY A 178 7.10 -16.50 0.87
N TYR A 179 7.53 -17.07 1.99
CA TYR A 179 7.75 -16.34 3.24
C TYR A 179 8.80 -15.25 3.09
N SER A 180 8.55 -14.09 3.71
CA SER A 180 9.45 -12.93 3.69
C SER A 180 9.85 -12.50 5.11
N HIS A 181 11.04 -11.90 5.23
CA HIS A 181 11.45 -11.23 6.47
C HIS A 181 10.82 -9.83 6.61
N GLU A 182 10.47 -9.20 5.49
CA GLU A 182 10.00 -7.82 5.43
C GLU A 182 8.49 -7.76 5.20
N VAL A 183 7.87 -6.71 5.72
CA VAL A 183 6.49 -6.35 5.35
C VAL A 183 6.58 -5.62 4.00
N PRO A 184 5.80 -6.02 2.98
CA PRO A 184 5.79 -5.31 1.71
C PRO A 184 5.49 -3.82 1.91
N LYS A 185 6.29 -2.95 1.27
CA LYS A 185 6.05 -1.50 1.32
C LYS A 185 4.79 -1.08 0.55
N ALA A 186 4.38 -1.87 -0.44
CA ALA A 186 3.18 -1.62 -1.23
C ALA A 186 1.94 -2.17 -0.51
N ILE A 187 0.91 -1.32 -0.35
CA ILE A 187 -0.38 -1.72 0.20
C ILE A 187 -1.15 -2.50 -0.87
N GLY A 188 -1.33 -3.80 -0.66
CA GLY A 188 -2.02 -4.69 -1.58
C GLY A 188 -3.48 -4.97 -1.21
N ASN A 189 -4.19 -5.66 -2.11
CA ASN A 189 -5.59 -6.05 -1.93
C ASN A 189 -5.87 -6.93 -0.70
N TYR A 190 -4.83 -7.58 -0.16
CA TYR A 190 -4.93 -8.49 0.99
C TYR A 190 -4.29 -7.91 2.26
N THR A 191 -3.77 -6.67 2.21
CA THR A 191 -3.10 -6.01 3.34
C THR A 191 -4.11 -5.64 4.42
N SER A 192 -3.76 -5.92 5.68
CA SER A 192 -4.56 -5.57 6.84
C SER A 192 -4.49 -4.06 7.16
N PRO A 193 -5.52 -3.48 7.81
CA PRO A 193 -5.54 -2.06 8.17
C PRO A 193 -4.29 -1.59 8.92
N GLU A 194 -3.85 -2.35 9.93
CA GLU A 194 -2.66 -2.02 10.72
C GLU A 194 -1.37 -2.09 9.89
N ALA A 195 -1.25 -3.06 8.98
CA ALA A 195 -0.10 -3.16 8.09
C ALA A 195 -0.07 -2.02 7.07
N ALA A 196 -1.23 -1.58 6.58
CA ALA A 196 -1.36 -0.45 5.66
C ALA A 196 -0.98 0.89 6.32
N LYS A 197 -1.20 1.02 7.64
CA LYS A 197 -0.81 2.19 8.44
C LYS A 197 0.65 2.17 8.90
N GLY A 198 1.41 1.12 8.59
CA GLY A 198 2.77 0.93 9.10
C GLY A 198 2.84 0.58 10.60
N GLU A 199 1.74 0.14 11.20
CA GLU A 199 1.69 -0.32 12.60
C GLU A 199 2.30 -1.74 12.73
N GLU A 200 2.36 -2.27 13.96
CA GLU A 200 2.98 -3.58 14.23
C GLU A 200 2.25 -4.74 13.52
N TYR A 201 2.99 -5.46 12.67
CA TYR A 201 2.48 -6.66 11.99
C TYR A 201 2.48 -7.87 12.93
N THR A 202 1.34 -8.55 13.07
CA THR A 202 1.16 -9.68 14.01
C THR A 202 0.50 -10.89 13.34
N SER A 203 0.33 -11.99 14.08
CA SER A 203 -0.42 -13.17 13.60
C SER A 203 -1.87 -12.85 13.21
N CYS A 204 -2.48 -11.80 13.80
CA CYS A 204 -3.81 -11.32 13.41
C CYS A 204 -3.82 -10.69 12.01
N SER A 205 -2.67 -10.18 11.55
CA SER A 205 -2.48 -9.61 10.22
C SER A 205 -2.44 -10.71 9.15
N ASP A 206 -1.71 -11.81 9.40
CA ASP A 206 -1.72 -13.00 8.53
C ASP A 206 -3.14 -13.62 8.44
N VAL A 207 -3.87 -13.68 9.57
CA VAL A 207 -5.28 -14.14 9.61
C VAL A 207 -6.17 -13.27 8.73
N TYR A 208 -5.99 -11.95 8.77
CA TYR A 208 -6.76 -11.01 7.95
C TYR A 208 -6.50 -11.24 6.46
N SER A 209 -5.22 -11.35 6.05
CA SER A 209 -4.86 -11.56 4.65
C SER A 209 -5.43 -12.89 4.11
N LEU A 210 -5.40 -13.96 4.91
CA LEU A 210 -6.08 -15.20 4.54
C LEU A 210 -7.60 -15.02 4.45
N GLY A 211 -8.21 -14.31 5.41
CA GLY A 211 -9.63 -13.96 5.39
C GLY A 211 -10.05 -13.25 4.11
N MET A 212 -9.22 -12.33 3.60
CA MET A 212 -9.48 -11.59 2.36
C MET A 212 -9.49 -12.51 1.14
N ILE A 213 -8.59 -13.51 1.10
CA ILE A 213 -8.58 -14.52 0.04
C ILE A 213 -9.86 -15.35 0.09
N LEU A 214 -10.26 -15.85 1.27
CA LEU A 214 -11.48 -16.66 1.41
C LEU A 214 -12.73 -15.88 1.03
N TYR A 215 -12.80 -14.61 1.45
CA TYR A 215 -13.89 -13.71 1.07
C TYR A 215 -13.97 -13.57 -0.44
N THR A 216 -12.85 -13.22 -1.08
CA THR A 216 -12.79 -12.96 -2.52
C THR A 216 -13.21 -14.19 -3.33
N LEU A 217 -12.75 -15.38 -2.93
CA LEU A 217 -13.13 -16.65 -3.55
C LEU A 217 -14.63 -16.94 -3.42
N LEU A 218 -15.26 -16.56 -2.30
CA LEU A 218 -16.70 -16.72 -2.07
C LEU A 218 -17.53 -15.51 -2.53
N ASN A 219 -16.91 -14.56 -3.20
CA ASN A 219 -17.55 -13.33 -3.67
C ASN A 219 -17.30 -13.12 -5.17
N ASN A 220 -17.36 -14.21 -5.96
CA ASN A 220 -17.14 -14.20 -7.42
C ASN A 220 -15.77 -13.62 -7.83
N ASN A 221 -14.71 -13.89 -7.07
CA ASN A 221 -13.39 -13.30 -7.26
C ASN A 221 -13.40 -11.77 -7.20
N ARG A 222 -14.32 -11.18 -6.41
CA ARG A 222 -14.41 -9.74 -6.18
C ARG A 222 -14.08 -9.39 -4.73
N PRO A 223 -13.28 -8.34 -4.48
CA PRO A 223 -12.99 -7.89 -3.12
C PRO A 223 -14.26 -7.36 -2.44
N PRO A 224 -14.28 -7.24 -1.10
CA PRO A 224 -15.36 -6.58 -0.37
C PRO A 224 -15.65 -5.17 -0.90
N LEU A 225 -16.88 -4.69 -0.72
CA LEU A 225 -17.33 -3.35 -1.11
C LEU A 225 -17.32 -3.05 -2.62
N THR A 226 -17.23 -4.09 -3.44
CA THR A 226 -17.48 -4.04 -4.88
C THR A 226 -18.72 -4.84 -5.25
N ASP A 227 -19.33 -4.56 -6.40
CA ASP A 227 -20.47 -5.36 -6.88
C ASP A 227 -19.99 -6.77 -7.29
N PRO A 228 -20.45 -7.84 -6.59
CA PRO A 228 -20.04 -9.21 -6.90
C PRO A 228 -20.59 -9.73 -8.24
N ASN A 229 -21.57 -9.06 -8.84
CA ASN A 229 -22.20 -9.47 -10.08
C ASN A 229 -21.82 -8.58 -11.28
N ALA A 230 -20.99 -7.55 -11.08
CA ALA A 230 -20.53 -6.71 -12.17
C ALA A 230 -19.70 -7.52 -13.19
N GLU A 231 -20.02 -7.34 -14.48
CA GLU A 231 -19.29 -7.97 -15.59
C GLU A 231 -17.80 -7.63 -15.50
N GLU A 232 -17.48 -6.37 -15.22
CA GLU A 232 -16.13 -5.88 -14.97
C GLU A 232 -16.08 -4.95 -13.76
N ILE A 233 -14.91 -4.90 -13.12
CA ILE A 233 -14.60 -3.92 -12.08
C ILE A 233 -13.35 -3.19 -12.55
N THR A 234 -13.39 -1.86 -12.57
CA THR A 234 -12.24 -1.03 -12.98
C THR A 234 -11.16 -1.00 -11.90
N PHE A 235 -9.97 -0.50 -12.25
CA PHE A 235 -8.92 -0.28 -11.25
C PHE A 235 -9.36 0.72 -10.18
N ALA A 236 -9.97 1.84 -10.58
CA ALA A 236 -10.51 2.85 -9.67
C ALA A 236 -11.50 2.25 -8.67
N GLN A 237 -12.48 1.47 -9.14
CA GLN A 237 -13.46 0.81 -8.26
C GLN A 237 -12.80 -0.15 -7.25
N ARG A 238 -11.75 -0.88 -7.65
CA ARG A 238 -10.96 -1.72 -6.73
C ARG A 238 -10.22 -0.87 -5.70
N SER A 239 -9.61 0.24 -6.14
CA SER A 239 -8.89 1.17 -5.26
C SER A 239 -9.83 1.82 -4.24
N THR A 240 -10.96 2.37 -4.68
CA THR A 240 -11.99 2.96 -3.80
C THR A 240 -12.51 1.95 -2.78
N ALA A 241 -12.80 0.71 -3.20
CA ALA A 241 -13.24 -0.34 -2.28
C ALA A 241 -12.16 -0.71 -1.25
N ALA A 242 -10.89 -0.75 -1.66
CA ALA A 242 -9.78 -0.96 -0.74
C ALA A 242 -9.65 0.19 0.27
N LYS A 243 -9.73 1.46 -0.16
CA LYS A 243 -9.71 2.64 0.72
C LYS A 243 -10.83 2.59 1.76
N ARG A 244 -12.08 2.34 1.34
CA ARG A 244 -13.25 2.21 2.24
C ARG A 244 -13.10 1.09 3.25
N ARG A 245 -12.59 -0.06 2.83
CA ARG A 245 -12.28 -1.20 3.71
C ARG A 245 -11.20 -0.83 4.76
N LEU A 246 -10.13 -0.16 4.34
CA LEU A 246 -9.04 0.27 5.23
C LEU A 246 -9.50 1.39 6.19
N ALA A 247 -10.45 2.22 5.78
CA ALA A 247 -11.12 3.22 6.63
C ALA A 247 -12.10 2.60 7.65
N GLY A 248 -12.38 1.29 7.56
CA GLY A 248 -13.20 0.57 8.53
C GLY A 248 -14.68 0.50 8.21
N GLU A 249 -15.07 0.71 6.95
CA GLU A 249 -16.45 0.48 6.51
C GLU A 249 -16.87 -0.98 6.76
N GLU A 250 -18.13 -1.18 7.18
CA GLU A 250 -18.68 -2.50 7.47
C GLU A 250 -18.75 -3.36 6.20
N LEU A 251 -18.15 -4.55 6.25
CA LEU A 251 -18.04 -5.42 5.09
C LEU A 251 -19.31 -6.27 4.91
N PRO A 252 -19.90 -6.32 3.70
CA PRO A 252 -21.06 -7.17 3.43
C PRO A 252 -20.67 -8.65 3.44
N ALA A 253 -21.62 -9.55 3.70
CA ALA A 253 -21.37 -10.98 3.64
C ALA A 253 -21.03 -11.44 2.19
N PRO A 254 -20.04 -12.33 2.00
CA PRO A 254 -19.69 -12.84 0.67
C PRO A 254 -20.84 -13.65 0.07
N CYS A 255 -21.15 -13.41 -1.21
CA CYS A 255 -22.41 -13.86 -1.83
C CYS A 255 -22.59 -15.38 -1.94
N ASN A 256 -21.50 -16.15 -1.96
CA ASN A 256 -21.51 -17.61 -2.09
C ASN A 256 -21.17 -18.34 -0.77
N ALA A 257 -21.17 -17.65 0.36
CA ALA A 257 -20.92 -18.27 1.68
C ALA A 257 -22.23 -18.54 2.43
N SER A 258 -22.28 -19.65 3.18
CA SER A 258 -23.30 -19.86 4.19
C SER A 258 -23.17 -18.81 5.31
N ALA A 259 -24.24 -18.56 6.05
CA ALA A 259 -24.23 -17.59 7.14
C ALA A 259 -23.15 -17.88 8.20
N GLN A 260 -22.92 -19.17 8.51
CA GLN A 260 -21.89 -19.59 9.45
C GLN A 260 -20.48 -19.28 8.93
N THR A 261 -20.19 -19.62 7.67
CA THR A 261 -18.89 -19.33 7.04
C THR A 261 -18.65 -17.84 6.88
N ALA A 262 -19.67 -17.08 6.46
CA ALA A 262 -19.62 -15.62 6.35
C ALA A 262 -19.24 -14.98 7.68
N ASN A 263 -19.85 -15.40 8.79
CA ASN A 263 -19.52 -14.89 10.12
C ASN A 263 -18.06 -15.15 10.51
N VAL A 264 -17.53 -16.34 10.21
CA VAL A 264 -16.11 -16.67 10.47
C VAL A 264 -15.18 -15.79 9.63
N ILE A 265 -15.49 -15.60 8.35
CA ILE A 265 -14.68 -14.76 7.46
C ILE A 265 -14.74 -13.28 7.88
N LEU A 266 -15.92 -12.74 8.15
CA LEU A 266 -16.09 -11.34 8.59
C LEU A 266 -15.41 -11.07 9.93
N LEU A 267 -15.40 -12.05 10.85
CA LEU A 267 -14.65 -11.92 12.10
C LEU A 267 -13.13 -11.86 11.86
N ALA A 268 -12.59 -12.65 10.92
CA ALA A 268 -11.19 -12.56 10.49
C ALA A 268 -10.87 -11.21 9.81
N LEU A 269 -11.88 -10.55 9.23
CA LEU A 269 -11.77 -9.27 8.54
C LEU A 269 -12.18 -8.05 9.39
N SER A 270 -12.39 -8.21 10.70
CA SER A 270 -12.71 -7.08 11.58
C SER A 270 -11.65 -6.00 11.49
N HIS A 271 -12.04 -4.73 11.40
CA HIS A 271 -11.07 -3.62 11.25
C HIS A 271 -10.06 -3.58 12.40
N ASP A 272 -10.56 -3.64 13.64
CA ASP A 272 -9.75 -3.73 14.86
C ASP A 272 -9.13 -5.14 15.03
N PRO A 273 -7.79 -5.27 15.07
CA PRO A 273 -7.09 -6.55 15.27
C PRO A 273 -7.49 -7.28 16.56
N LEU A 274 -7.89 -6.57 17.62
CA LEU A 274 -8.29 -7.16 18.90
C LEU A 274 -9.65 -7.87 18.83
N LYS A 275 -10.47 -7.55 17.82
CA LYS A 275 -11.77 -8.20 17.57
C LYS A 275 -11.64 -9.45 16.70
N ARG A 276 -10.48 -9.68 16.06
CA ARG A 276 -10.23 -10.84 15.18
C ARG A 276 -9.90 -12.11 15.98
N PHE A 277 -9.71 -13.21 15.26
CA PHE A 277 -9.07 -14.38 15.84
C PHE A 277 -7.64 -14.04 16.25
N LYS A 278 -7.32 -14.32 17.52
CA LYS A 278 -6.01 -14.05 18.11
C LYS A 278 -4.84 -14.62 17.28
N ASN A 279 -5.05 -15.76 16.61
CA ASN A 279 -4.05 -16.39 15.78
C ASN A 279 -4.62 -17.44 14.82
N ALA A 280 -3.73 -18.01 14.00
CA ALA A 280 -4.07 -19.02 13.00
C ALA A 280 -4.69 -20.29 13.60
N THR A 281 -4.30 -20.67 14.82
CA THR A 281 -4.90 -21.82 15.54
C THR A 281 -6.39 -21.62 15.76
N ALA A 282 -6.77 -20.45 16.29
CA ALA A 282 -8.16 -20.11 16.55
C ALA A 282 -8.96 -20.01 15.25
N PHE A 283 -8.38 -19.39 14.21
CA PHE A 283 -9.05 -19.26 12.92
C PHE A 283 -9.28 -20.63 12.25
N LYS A 284 -8.28 -21.51 12.26
CA LYS A 284 -8.39 -22.88 11.75
C LYS A 284 -9.50 -23.67 12.45
N ALA A 285 -9.60 -23.56 13.77
CA ALA A 285 -10.65 -24.22 14.55
C ALA A 285 -12.05 -23.70 14.18
N ALA A 286 -12.19 -22.39 13.96
CA ALA A 286 -13.44 -21.78 13.52
C ALA A 286 -13.84 -22.27 12.11
N LEU A 287 -12.91 -22.27 11.15
CA LEU A 287 -13.14 -22.80 9.80
C LEU A 287 -13.53 -24.28 9.82
N SER A 288 -12.85 -25.08 10.65
CA SER A 288 -13.17 -26.51 10.83
C SER A 288 -14.56 -26.73 11.42
N SER A 289 -15.05 -25.81 12.26
CA SER A 289 -16.38 -25.93 12.88
C SER A 289 -17.54 -25.69 11.91
N VAL A 290 -17.29 -24.93 10.83
CA VAL A 290 -18.27 -24.63 9.77
C VAL A 290 -18.09 -25.51 8.54
N ALA A 291 -17.08 -26.38 8.52
CA ALA A 291 -16.90 -27.37 7.48
C ALA A 291 -18.12 -28.31 7.45
N PRO A 292 -18.73 -28.56 6.28
CA PRO A 292 -19.82 -29.52 6.19
C PRO A 292 -19.32 -30.90 6.66
N MET A 293 -20.07 -31.55 7.56
CA MET A 293 -19.80 -32.94 7.95
C MET A 293 -19.97 -33.86 6.73
N ALA A 294 -18.90 -34.02 5.95
CA ALA A 294 -18.91 -34.92 4.81
C ALA A 294 -18.78 -36.35 5.31
N GLY A 295 -19.89 -37.10 5.23
CA GLY A 295 -19.85 -38.55 5.12
C GLY A 295 -18.93 -38.94 3.96
N VAL A 296 -18.12 -39.96 4.20
CA VAL A 296 -17.13 -40.51 3.27
C VAL A 296 -17.77 -40.82 1.90
N SER A 297 -17.67 -39.91 0.95
CA SER A 297 -17.90 -40.18 -0.47
C SER A 297 -16.57 -40.09 -1.19
N ASN A 298 -16.06 -41.25 -1.59
CA ASN A 298 -14.82 -41.44 -2.34
C ASN A 298 -14.74 -40.49 -3.55
N ILE A 299 -13.89 -39.47 -3.48
CA ILE A 299 -13.35 -38.82 -4.67
C ILE A 299 -12.20 -39.69 -5.15
N SER A 300 -12.55 -40.78 -5.82
CA SER A 300 -11.65 -41.52 -6.69
C SER A 300 -12.38 -41.67 -8.02
N THR A 301 -11.64 -41.42 -9.10
CA THR A 301 -12.00 -41.65 -10.51
C THR A 301 -12.48 -40.42 -11.30
N SER A 302 -11.60 -39.43 -11.51
CA SER A 302 -11.48 -38.74 -12.83
C SER A 302 -10.23 -37.84 -12.88
N PHE A 303 -9.04 -38.38 -12.65
CA PHE A 303 -7.77 -37.73 -13.03
C PHE A 303 -6.61 -38.74 -13.15
N LYS A 304 -6.91 -39.97 -13.57
CA LYS A 304 -5.90 -41.04 -13.71
C LYS A 304 -5.33 -41.19 -15.13
N GLU A 305 -5.74 -40.36 -16.09
CA GLU A 305 -5.35 -40.56 -17.49
C GLU A 305 -4.24 -39.65 -18.02
N THR A 306 -3.72 -38.68 -17.26
CA THR A 306 -2.69 -37.76 -17.81
C THR A 306 -1.34 -37.72 -17.07
N VAL A 307 -1.16 -38.37 -15.92
CA VAL A 307 0.16 -38.41 -15.25
C VAL A 307 0.47 -39.81 -14.74
N GLY A 308 1.25 -40.55 -15.53
CA GLY A 308 1.69 -41.90 -15.22
C GLY A 308 2.85 -41.93 -14.22
N ARG A 309 2.60 -42.59 -13.07
CA ARG A 309 3.51 -43.37 -12.20
C ARG A 309 4.89 -42.76 -11.83
N HIS A 310 5.07 -42.48 -10.54
CA HIS A 310 5.99 -43.13 -9.57
C HIS A 310 6.40 -42.12 -8.48
N ALA A 311 5.69 -42.10 -7.34
CA ALA A 311 6.18 -41.47 -6.11
C ALA A 311 6.90 -42.52 -5.26
N VAL A 312 8.17 -42.27 -4.94
CA VAL A 312 8.96 -43.08 -3.98
C VAL A 312 8.72 -42.52 -2.57
N PRO A 313 8.57 -43.35 -1.52
CA PRO A 313 8.40 -42.86 -0.16
C PRO A 313 9.74 -42.41 0.43
N VAL A 314 9.80 -41.18 0.94
CA VAL A 314 10.92 -40.69 1.75
C VAL A 314 10.59 -40.88 3.23
N THR A 315 11.46 -41.59 3.95
CA THR A 315 11.38 -41.83 5.40
C THR A 315 11.69 -40.56 6.20
N PRO A 316 10.99 -40.29 7.33
CA PRO A 316 11.27 -39.12 8.15
C PRO A 316 12.56 -39.32 8.98
N VAL A 317 13.52 -38.40 8.84
CA VAL A 317 14.67 -38.28 9.74
C VAL A 317 14.32 -37.22 10.80
N HIS A 318 14.19 -37.67 12.04
CA HIS A 318 13.96 -36.82 13.21
C HIS A 318 15.30 -36.26 13.67
N ASN A 319 15.57 -34.97 13.44
CA ASN A 319 16.58 -34.20 14.16
C ASN A 319 16.23 -32.71 14.11
N ALA A 320 16.03 -32.10 15.27
CA ALA A 320 15.77 -30.67 15.42
C ALA A 320 17.02 -29.84 15.03
N PRO A 321 16.94 -28.84 14.15
CA PRO A 321 18.06 -27.95 13.89
C PRO A 321 18.15 -26.85 14.97
N LYS A 322 19.39 -26.55 15.38
CA LYS A 322 19.74 -25.37 16.18
C LYS A 322 19.62 -24.09 15.34
N LYS A 323 19.30 -22.98 16.01
CA LYS A 323 19.23 -21.61 15.49
C LYS A 323 20.47 -21.27 14.65
N PRO A 324 20.33 -20.88 13.36
CA PRO A 324 21.48 -20.55 12.51
C PRO A 324 22.07 -19.19 12.86
N GLU A 325 23.39 -19.14 12.94
CA GLU A 325 24.22 -17.95 13.10
C GLU A 325 24.48 -17.36 11.71
N VAL A 326 24.21 -16.06 11.53
CA VAL A 326 24.27 -15.37 10.22
C VAL A 326 25.68 -14.82 10.01
N THR A 327 26.43 -15.36 9.06
CA THR A 327 27.67 -14.73 8.56
C THR A 327 27.36 -13.88 7.32
N PRO A 328 27.80 -12.60 7.26
CA PRO A 328 27.64 -11.76 6.08
C PRO A 328 28.39 -12.32 4.87
N PHE A 329 27.78 -12.22 3.69
CA PHE A 329 28.37 -12.55 2.39
C PHE A 329 28.87 -11.26 1.71
N THR A 330 30.02 -11.30 1.04
CA THR A 330 30.56 -10.16 0.28
C THR A 330 31.14 -10.66 -1.05
N PRO A 331 30.55 -10.36 -2.22
CA PRO A 331 31.09 -10.77 -3.51
C PRO A 331 32.20 -9.83 -4.01
N GLU A 332 33.22 -10.38 -4.69
CA GLU A 332 34.36 -9.65 -5.27
C GLU A 332 34.05 -9.01 -6.65
N PHE A 333 34.67 -7.86 -6.93
CA PHE A 333 34.39 -6.95 -8.06
C PHE A 333 35.47 -7.04 -9.17
N LYS A 334 35.08 -7.07 -10.45
CA LYS A 334 35.95 -6.76 -11.61
C LYS A 334 35.17 -6.01 -12.70
N VAL A 335 35.60 -4.79 -13.02
CA VAL A 335 35.08 -3.98 -14.15
C VAL A 335 36.15 -3.89 -15.25
N ARG A 336 35.74 -3.94 -16.51
CA ARG A 336 36.58 -3.65 -17.69
C ARG A 336 35.96 -2.50 -18.51
N ASP A 337 36.81 -1.58 -18.94
CA ASP A 337 36.50 -0.35 -19.69
C ASP A 337 35.97 -0.58 -21.11
N ASP A 338 35.19 0.43 -21.55
CA ASP A 338 34.47 0.62 -22.80
C ASP A 338 35.35 0.66 -24.07
N GLN A 339 34.83 0.16 -25.21
CA GLN A 339 35.23 0.63 -26.55
C GLN A 339 34.07 0.71 -27.57
N GLU A 340 34.07 1.83 -28.29
CA GLU A 340 33.19 2.32 -29.34
C GLU A 340 33.01 1.38 -30.56
N ILE A 341 31.83 1.44 -31.21
CA ILE A 341 31.65 0.99 -32.60
C ILE A 341 30.96 2.07 -33.45
N ALA A 342 31.58 2.36 -34.59
CA ALA A 342 31.24 3.39 -35.58
C ALA A 342 30.10 3.01 -36.56
N LYS A 343 29.43 4.04 -37.12
CA LYS A 343 28.39 3.99 -38.17
C LYS A 343 28.95 3.80 -39.59
N PRO A 344 28.16 3.25 -40.53
CA PRO A 344 28.05 3.84 -41.88
C PRO A 344 26.59 3.89 -42.42
N VAL A 345 26.06 5.05 -42.85
CA VAL A 345 26.02 5.68 -44.20
C VAL A 345 25.09 5.01 -45.25
N ILE A 346 24.12 5.82 -45.71
CA ILE A 346 22.99 5.59 -46.64
C ILE A 346 23.41 5.59 -48.12
N LYS A 347 22.74 4.81 -48.99
CA LYS A 347 22.47 5.19 -50.41
C LYS A 347 21.04 4.86 -50.87
N LYS A 348 20.37 5.87 -51.45
CA LYS A 348 19.02 5.87 -52.04
C LYS A 348 18.99 5.36 -53.49
N LYS A 349 17.84 4.84 -53.97
CA LYS A 349 17.26 5.19 -55.30
C LYS A 349 15.75 4.85 -55.47
N LYS A 350 15.04 5.88 -55.99
CA LYS A 350 13.66 6.04 -56.54
C LYS A 350 13.30 5.02 -57.66
N LYS A 351 12.07 4.80 -58.19
CA LYS A 351 10.64 5.22 -58.04
C LYS A 351 9.78 4.37 -59.02
N ASN A 352 8.47 4.20 -58.73
CA ASN A 352 7.30 4.08 -59.66
C ASN A 352 7.16 2.79 -60.51
N SER A 353 5.99 2.25 -60.92
CA SER A 353 4.54 2.51 -60.71
C SER A 353 3.71 1.43 -61.44
N ALA A 354 2.49 1.16 -60.94
CA ALA A 354 1.25 0.75 -61.65
C ALA A 354 1.08 -0.68 -62.25
N LEU A 355 0.05 -1.37 -61.73
CA LEU A 355 -0.77 -2.48 -62.32
C LEU A 355 -1.93 -1.87 -63.19
N PRO A 356 -2.91 -2.61 -63.79
CA PRO A 356 -3.17 -4.08 -63.92
C PRO A 356 -3.74 -4.57 -65.29
N ILE A 357 -4.15 -5.87 -65.32
CA ILE A 357 -5.19 -6.59 -66.14
C ILE A 357 -4.65 -7.54 -67.23
N ILE A 358 -4.84 -8.86 -67.03
CA ILE A 358 -5.45 -9.86 -67.96
C ILE A 358 -5.63 -11.17 -67.15
N ILE A 359 -6.83 -11.38 -66.58
CA ILE A 359 -7.22 -12.58 -65.79
C ILE A 359 -8.03 -13.58 -66.64
N ILE A 360 -8.26 -13.32 -67.94
CA ILE A 360 -9.22 -14.10 -68.74
C ILE A 360 -8.54 -15.17 -69.63
N SER A 361 -7.22 -15.16 -69.79
CA SER A 361 -6.49 -16.17 -70.60
C SER A 361 -6.05 -17.42 -69.82
N VAL A 362 -5.98 -17.35 -68.49
CA VAL A 362 -5.41 -18.42 -67.64
C VAL A 362 -6.38 -19.60 -67.47
N ILE A 363 -7.69 -19.35 -67.45
CA ILE A 363 -8.71 -20.39 -67.21
C ILE A 363 -8.86 -21.34 -68.43
N ALA A 364 -8.64 -20.85 -69.65
CA ALA A 364 -8.70 -21.68 -70.85
C ALA A 364 -7.45 -22.57 -71.05
N LEU A 365 -6.30 -22.14 -70.52
CA LEU A 365 -5.05 -22.90 -70.59
C LEU A 365 -5.04 -24.08 -69.60
N LEU A 366 -5.61 -23.88 -68.40
CA LEU A 366 -5.68 -24.91 -67.35
C LEU A 366 -6.55 -26.12 -67.74
N LEU A 367 -7.61 -25.91 -68.53
CA LEU A 367 -8.47 -27.01 -68.99
C LEU A 367 -7.81 -27.88 -70.07
N VAL A 368 -6.89 -27.33 -70.87
CA VAL A 368 -6.15 -28.10 -71.89
C VAL A 368 -5.01 -28.88 -71.24
N ILE A 369 -4.37 -28.32 -70.21
CA ILE A 369 -3.29 -28.99 -69.47
C ILE A 369 -3.82 -30.18 -68.66
N GLY A 370 -5.01 -30.09 -68.06
CA GLY A 370 -5.61 -31.21 -67.30
C GLY A 370 -5.89 -32.46 -68.15
N VAL A 371 -6.27 -32.29 -69.42
CA VAL A 371 -6.51 -33.42 -70.34
C VAL A 371 -5.19 -34.06 -70.79
N ILE A 372 -4.13 -33.27 -70.94
CA ILE A 372 -2.80 -33.77 -71.31
C ILE A 372 -2.16 -34.55 -70.15
N ILE A 373 -2.30 -34.09 -68.91
CA ILE A 373 -1.77 -34.77 -67.71
C ILE A 373 -2.44 -36.14 -67.52
N THR A 374 -3.74 -36.26 -67.76
CA THR A 374 -4.47 -37.54 -67.61
C THR A 374 -4.04 -38.60 -68.65
N LEU A 375 -3.65 -38.15 -69.85
CA LEU A 375 -3.15 -39.02 -70.93
C LEU A 375 -1.68 -39.42 -70.76
N ILE A 376 -0.87 -38.59 -70.08
CA ILE A 376 0.53 -38.92 -69.76
C ILE A 376 0.61 -39.88 -68.56
N VAL A 377 -0.24 -39.71 -67.53
CA VAL A 377 -0.22 -40.56 -66.32
C VAL A 377 -0.72 -42.00 -66.58
N THR A 378 -1.49 -42.24 -67.64
CA THR A 378 -1.98 -43.60 -67.99
C THR A 378 -1.12 -44.34 -69.04
N SER A 379 -0.05 -43.72 -69.55
CA SER A 379 0.78 -44.32 -70.62
C SER A 379 2.29 -44.33 -70.34
N SER A 380 2.71 -44.46 -69.09
CA SER A 380 4.11 -44.78 -68.76
C SER A 380 4.20 -45.67 -67.52
N ARG A 381 3.91 -46.96 -67.72
CA ARG A 381 4.42 -48.03 -66.85
C ARG A 381 5.69 -48.56 -67.52
N ASP A 382 6.80 -47.86 -67.31
CA ASP A 382 8.11 -48.30 -67.76
C ASP A 382 9.01 -48.56 -66.55
N ASN A 383 9.45 -49.81 -66.44
CA ASN A 383 10.39 -50.30 -65.44
C ASN A 383 11.79 -49.86 -65.88
N GLY A 384 12.23 -48.68 -65.45
CA GLY A 384 13.57 -48.16 -65.70
C GLY A 384 14.14 -47.51 -64.44
N LYS A 385 15.37 -47.87 -64.06
CA LYS A 385 16.14 -47.25 -62.97
C LYS A 385 16.10 -45.71 -63.11
N LYS A 386 15.34 -45.03 -62.24
CA LYS A 386 15.45 -43.58 -62.04
C LYS A 386 16.80 -43.29 -61.38
N THR A 387 17.58 -42.41 -61.98
CA THR A 387 18.81 -41.84 -61.42
C THR A 387 18.50 -41.02 -60.15
N GLU A 388 19.43 -41.02 -59.19
CA GLU A 388 19.30 -40.40 -57.85
C GLU A 388 18.79 -38.94 -57.88
N GLU A 389 19.22 -38.14 -58.86
CA GLU A 389 18.83 -36.73 -59.03
C GLU A 389 17.31 -36.50 -59.21
N SER A 390 16.56 -37.48 -59.75
CA SER A 390 15.10 -37.37 -59.96
C SER A 390 14.29 -37.55 -58.67
N ARG A 391 14.84 -38.16 -57.62
CA ARG A 391 14.08 -38.49 -56.40
C ARG A 391 14.10 -37.35 -55.38
N ALA A 392 15.18 -36.56 -55.36
CA ALA A 392 15.27 -35.36 -54.55
C ALA A 392 14.21 -34.31 -54.97
N ASP A 393 14.04 -34.07 -56.27
CA ASP A 393 13.04 -33.14 -56.79
C ASP A 393 11.60 -33.61 -56.46
N ASP A 394 11.32 -34.91 -56.59
CA ASP A 394 10.01 -35.51 -56.24
C ASP A 394 9.65 -35.25 -54.75
N ILE A 395 10.62 -35.36 -53.83
CA ILE A 395 10.43 -35.07 -52.39
C ILE A 395 10.18 -33.58 -52.14
N ILE A 396 10.95 -32.69 -52.78
CA ILE A 396 10.77 -31.24 -52.62
C ILE A 396 9.42 -30.79 -53.19
N GLU A 397 9.02 -31.30 -54.35
CA GLU A 397 7.72 -31.00 -54.95
C GLU A 397 6.56 -31.51 -54.07
N ALA A 398 6.70 -32.68 -53.45
CA ALA A 398 5.72 -33.20 -52.50
C ALA A 398 5.59 -32.29 -51.26
N LEU A 399 6.72 -31.80 -50.70
CA LEU A 399 6.72 -30.85 -49.58
C LEU A 399 6.07 -29.51 -49.98
N GLU A 400 6.41 -28.97 -51.15
CA GLU A 400 5.83 -27.73 -51.69
C GLU A 400 4.31 -27.82 -51.83
N ASN A 401 3.81 -28.95 -52.32
CA ASN A 401 2.38 -29.18 -52.54
C ASN A 401 1.62 -29.65 -51.27
N GLY A 402 2.33 -30.05 -50.21
CA GLY A 402 1.74 -30.47 -48.93
C GLY A 402 1.40 -31.94 -48.84
N TYR A 403 1.97 -32.73 -49.72
CA TYR A 403 1.90 -34.19 -49.71
C TYR A 403 2.99 -34.75 -48.78
N PHE A 404 2.90 -34.44 -47.48
CA PHE A 404 3.92 -34.80 -46.49
C PHE A 404 4.15 -36.29 -46.34
N GLY A 405 3.07 -37.09 -46.42
CA GLY A 405 3.17 -38.55 -46.41
C GLY A 405 3.94 -39.07 -47.61
N GLU A 406 3.63 -38.55 -48.81
CA GLU A 406 4.33 -38.93 -50.04
C GLU A 406 5.81 -38.51 -49.99
N ALA A 407 6.12 -37.36 -49.39
CA ALA A 407 7.48 -36.90 -49.18
C ALA A 407 8.29 -37.83 -48.25
N LEU A 408 7.67 -38.30 -47.16
CA LEU A 408 8.30 -39.26 -46.24
C LEU A 408 8.47 -40.64 -46.87
N ASP A 409 7.44 -41.16 -47.53
CA ASP A 409 7.49 -42.44 -48.23
C ASP A 409 8.62 -42.43 -49.28
N ALA A 410 8.70 -41.35 -50.08
CA ALA A 410 9.76 -41.18 -51.06
C ALA A 410 11.16 -41.06 -50.42
N PHE A 411 11.26 -40.42 -49.26
CA PHE A 411 12.52 -40.35 -48.49
C PHE A 411 12.93 -41.70 -47.90
N GLU A 412 12.01 -42.48 -47.35
CA GLU A 412 12.29 -43.83 -46.81
C GLU A 412 12.83 -44.77 -47.89
N GLU A 413 12.37 -44.61 -49.14
CA GLU A 413 12.84 -45.41 -50.27
C GLU A 413 14.17 -44.96 -50.90
N SER A 414 14.56 -43.69 -50.72
CA SER A 414 15.69 -43.09 -51.43
C SER A 414 16.85 -42.66 -50.52
N GLY A 415 16.59 -42.35 -49.25
CA GLY A 415 17.58 -41.90 -48.28
C GLY A 415 18.04 -40.46 -48.50
N SER A 416 19.12 -40.08 -47.81
CA SER A 416 19.70 -38.74 -47.90
C SER A 416 20.86 -38.71 -48.91
N ASP A 417 20.82 -37.76 -49.84
CA ASP A 417 21.91 -37.45 -50.77
C ASP A 417 22.20 -35.93 -50.82
N LYS A 418 23.23 -35.54 -51.57
CA LYS A 418 23.66 -34.14 -51.67
C LYS A 418 22.63 -33.23 -52.36
N ASP A 419 21.87 -33.78 -53.30
CA ASP A 419 20.90 -33.01 -54.10
C ASP A 419 19.64 -32.74 -53.27
N LEU A 420 19.18 -33.71 -52.48
CA LEU A 420 18.13 -33.54 -51.48
C LEU A 420 18.53 -32.53 -50.40
N VAL A 421 19.73 -32.64 -49.83
CA VAL A 421 20.21 -31.65 -48.83
C VAL A 421 20.20 -30.24 -49.41
N LYS A 422 20.65 -30.07 -50.66
CA LYS A 422 20.63 -28.78 -51.37
C LYS A 422 19.20 -28.30 -51.65
N GLY A 423 18.32 -29.20 -52.07
CA GLY A 423 16.90 -28.95 -52.29
C GLY A 423 16.19 -28.49 -51.02
N LEU A 424 16.37 -29.20 -49.91
CA LEU A 424 15.79 -28.87 -48.61
C LEU A 424 16.32 -27.53 -48.07
N LYS A 425 17.62 -27.23 -48.22
CA LYS A 425 18.16 -25.91 -47.86
C LYS A 425 17.49 -24.78 -48.65
N LYS A 426 17.17 -25.00 -49.92
CA LYS A 426 16.45 -24.03 -50.76
C LYS A 426 14.98 -23.94 -50.38
N ARG A 427 14.33 -25.08 -50.11
CA ARG A 427 12.93 -25.12 -49.70
C ARG A 427 12.71 -24.46 -48.35
N LEU A 428 13.62 -24.61 -47.39
CA LEU A 428 13.56 -23.91 -46.11
C LEU A 428 13.59 -22.38 -46.29
N ASP A 429 14.40 -21.85 -47.21
CA ASP A 429 14.38 -20.41 -47.53
C ASP A 429 13.02 -20.01 -48.12
N THR A 430 12.54 -20.75 -49.12
CA THR A 430 11.27 -20.41 -49.79
C THR A 430 10.06 -20.61 -48.88
N LEU A 431 10.09 -21.56 -47.95
CA LEU A 431 9.05 -21.78 -46.95
C LEU A 431 8.93 -20.59 -46.00
N TYR A 432 10.06 -20.03 -45.55
CA TYR A 432 10.05 -18.79 -44.76
C TYR A 432 9.48 -17.64 -45.57
N ASP A 433 9.91 -17.45 -46.82
CA ASP A 433 9.39 -16.40 -47.70
C ASP A 433 7.88 -16.58 -47.96
N ASP A 434 7.41 -17.81 -48.15
CA ASP A 434 6.00 -18.12 -48.37
C ASP A 434 5.17 -17.86 -47.11
N PHE A 435 5.69 -18.15 -45.92
CA PHE A 435 5.05 -17.82 -44.64
C PHE A 435 5.04 -16.30 -44.36
N LEU A 436 6.17 -15.63 -44.62
CA LEU A 436 6.32 -14.18 -44.48
C LEU A 436 5.33 -13.43 -45.36
N ASN A 437 5.12 -13.90 -46.59
CA ASN A 437 4.18 -13.32 -47.55
C ASN A 437 2.76 -13.92 -47.47
N GLU A 438 2.43 -14.63 -46.40
CA GLU A 438 1.09 -15.20 -46.11
C GLU A 438 0.56 -16.17 -47.20
N LYS A 439 1.42 -16.74 -48.02
CA LYS A 439 1.04 -17.78 -48.99
C LYS A 439 0.79 -19.13 -48.33
N VAL A 440 1.44 -19.36 -47.19
CA VAL A 440 1.32 -20.57 -46.36
C VAL A 440 0.98 -20.13 -44.94
N GLY A 441 0.00 -20.79 -44.30
CA GLY A 441 -0.36 -20.57 -42.90
C GLY A 441 0.55 -21.33 -41.92
N PHE A 442 0.53 -20.95 -40.64
CA PHE A 442 1.44 -21.49 -39.63
C PHE A 442 1.33 -23.02 -39.47
N ASP A 443 0.11 -23.56 -39.39
CA ASP A 443 -0.10 -25.01 -39.25
C ASP A 443 0.51 -25.79 -40.42
N ARG A 444 0.36 -25.27 -41.63
CA ARG A 444 0.88 -25.89 -42.86
C ARG A 444 2.41 -25.80 -42.93
N ALA A 445 2.99 -24.68 -42.50
CA ALA A 445 4.45 -24.51 -42.42
C ALA A 445 5.06 -25.40 -41.33
N LYS A 446 4.39 -25.50 -40.17
CA LYS A 446 4.78 -26.37 -39.07
C LYS A 446 4.77 -27.84 -39.48
N GLN A 447 3.70 -28.32 -40.12
CA GLN A 447 3.64 -29.69 -40.63
C GLN A 447 4.78 -30.00 -41.61
N GLU A 448 5.16 -29.02 -42.45
CA GLU A 448 6.31 -29.18 -43.35
C GLU A 448 7.63 -29.29 -42.60
N LEU A 449 7.84 -28.45 -41.58
CA LEU A 449 9.02 -28.51 -40.71
C LEU A 449 9.10 -29.82 -39.93
N ASP A 450 7.98 -30.28 -39.35
CA ASP A 450 7.88 -31.57 -38.63
C ASP A 450 8.22 -32.75 -39.56
N THR A 451 7.79 -32.66 -40.83
CA THR A 451 8.09 -33.65 -41.87
C THR A 451 9.59 -33.66 -42.19
N ILE A 452 10.20 -32.49 -42.38
CA ILE A 452 11.65 -32.35 -42.63
C ILE A 452 12.47 -32.82 -41.43
N GLU A 453 12.06 -32.51 -40.20
CA GLU A 453 12.73 -32.96 -38.97
C GLU A 453 12.70 -34.49 -38.83
N SER A 454 11.58 -35.11 -39.22
CA SER A 454 11.40 -36.57 -39.21
C SER A 454 12.35 -37.31 -40.15
N MET A 455 12.87 -36.64 -41.19
CA MET A 455 13.88 -37.18 -42.10
C MET A 455 15.28 -37.33 -41.45
N LYS A 456 15.53 -36.66 -40.30
CA LYS A 456 16.78 -36.76 -39.50
C LYS A 456 18.07 -36.49 -40.30
N ILE A 457 18.03 -35.49 -41.18
CA ILE A 457 19.17 -35.10 -42.02
C ILE A 457 20.03 -34.06 -41.29
N THR A 458 21.18 -34.49 -40.74
CA THR A 458 22.02 -33.61 -39.90
C THR A 458 22.67 -32.44 -40.67
N ASP A 459 22.87 -32.56 -41.97
CA ASP A 459 23.54 -31.55 -42.81
C ASP A 459 22.73 -30.25 -42.99
N ILE A 460 21.47 -30.23 -42.54
CA ILE A 460 20.59 -29.06 -42.58
C ILE A 460 20.22 -28.51 -41.20
N ASP A 461 20.62 -29.15 -40.09
CA ASP A 461 20.15 -28.85 -38.73
C ASP A 461 20.29 -27.38 -38.34
N GLU A 462 21.44 -26.76 -38.61
CA GLU A 462 21.69 -25.35 -38.29
C GLU A 462 20.70 -24.43 -39.03
N LYS A 463 20.50 -24.67 -40.34
CA LYS A 463 19.60 -23.86 -41.16
C LYS A 463 18.14 -24.14 -40.82
N PHE A 464 17.80 -25.40 -40.57
CA PHE A 464 16.48 -25.83 -40.14
C PHE A 464 16.09 -25.13 -38.84
N GLY A 465 16.97 -25.15 -37.83
CA GLY A 465 16.75 -24.46 -36.56
C GLY A 465 16.49 -22.96 -36.76
N VAL A 466 17.35 -22.28 -37.53
CA VAL A 466 17.19 -20.84 -37.82
C VAL A 466 15.84 -20.54 -38.51
N ILE A 467 15.45 -21.33 -39.51
CA ILE A 467 14.21 -21.09 -40.27
C ILE A 467 12.97 -21.43 -39.43
N ARG A 468 13.00 -22.54 -38.70
CA ARG A 468 11.93 -22.91 -37.76
C ARG A 468 11.73 -21.79 -36.74
N ASP A 469 12.79 -21.35 -36.09
CA ASP A 469 12.72 -20.33 -35.06
C ASP A 469 12.17 -19.00 -35.62
N LYS A 470 12.58 -18.62 -36.84
CA LYS A 470 12.01 -17.45 -37.55
C LYS A 470 10.52 -17.57 -37.83
N ILE A 471 10.04 -18.74 -38.29
CA ILE A 471 8.62 -18.98 -38.57
C ILE A 471 7.80 -18.90 -37.27
N TYR A 472 8.29 -19.50 -36.18
CA TYR A 472 7.62 -19.45 -34.88
C TYR A 472 7.60 -18.03 -34.31
N GLN A 473 8.73 -17.32 -34.33
CA GLN A 473 8.81 -15.92 -33.88
C GLN A 473 7.87 -15.00 -34.67
N LEU A 474 7.79 -15.17 -35.99
CA LEU A 474 6.89 -14.38 -36.83
C LEU A 474 5.42 -14.74 -36.56
N ASN A 475 5.09 -16.00 -36.27
CA ASN A 475 3.75 -16.38 -35.85
C ASN A 475 3.36 -15.73 -34.52
N ASP A 476 4.25 -15.78 -33.52
CA ASP A 476 4.03 -15.18 -32.21
C ASP A 476 3.89 -13.65 -32.32
N SER A 477 4.70 -13.01 -33.16
CA SER A 477 4.59 -11.59 -33.51
C SER A 477 3.22 -11.22 -34.09
N ARG A 478 2.71 -12.01 -35.05
CA ARG A 478 1.38 -11.80 -35.63
C ARG A 478 0.26 -11.98 -34.60
N ALA A 479 0.40 -12.98 -33.72
CA ALA A 479 -0.54 -13.20 -32.63
C ALA A 479 -0.54 -12.03 -31.62
N ALA A 480 0.64 -11.49 -31.30
CA ALA A 480 0.78 -10.31 -30.45
C ALA A 480 0.11 -9.08 -31.09
N TYR A 481 0.33 -8.84 -32.39
CA TYR A 481 -0.34 -7.75 -33.11
C TYR A 481 -1.87 -7.89 -33.07
N ALA A 482 -2.41 -9.09 -33.27
CA ALA A 482 -3.84 -9.34 -33.21
C ALA A 482 -4.43 -9.11 -31.81
N LYS A 483 -3.71 -9.52 -30.75
CA LYS A 483 -4.09 -9.23 -29.36
C LYS A 483 -4.05 -7.73 -29.07
N ALA A 484 -3.01 -7.03 -29.54
CA ALA A 484 -2.86 -5.59 -29.38
C ALA A 484 -4.03 -4.83 -30.00
N GLU A 485 -4.49 -5.24 -31.18
CA GLU A 485 -5.68 -4.66 -31.84
C GLU A 485 -6.99 -4.96 -31.07
N GLY A 486 -7.04 -6.06 -30.32
CA GLY A 486 -8.13 -6.36 -29.39
C GLY A 486 -8.15 -5.36 -28.22
N PHE A 487 -7.04 -5.29 -27.48
CA PHE A 487 -6.90 -4.36 -26.35
C PHE A 487 -7.10 -2.90 -26.76
N TYR A 488 -6.61 -2.49 -27.93
CA TYR A 488 -6.81 -1.14 -28.45
C TYR A 488 -8.30 -0.80 -28.64
N LYS A 489 -9.12 -1.76 -29.09
CA LYS A 489 -10.57 -1.56 -29.27
C LYS A 489 -11.34 -1.53 -27.96
N GLU A 490 -10.80 -2.20 -26.94
CA GLU A 490 -11.31 -2.23 -25.58
C GLU A 490 -10.81 -1.02 -24.76
N SER A 491 -10.06 -0.09 -25.37
CA SER A 491 -9.43 1.06 -24.71
C SER A 491 -8.42 0.69 -23.61
N ASP A 492 -7.96 -0.56 -23.56
CA ASP A 492 -6.86 -0.99 -22.70
C ASP A 492 -5.52 -0.67 -23.38
N TYR A 493 -5.20 0.62 -23.43
CA TYR A 493 -4.07 1.15 -24.18
C TYR A 493 -2.71 0.66 -23.65
N ILE A 494 -2.60 0.37 -22.34
CA ILE A 494 -1.36 -0.14 -21.75
C ILE A 494 -1.08 -1.54 -22.28
N LYS A 495 -2.05 -2.47 -22.16
CA LYS A 495 -1.87 -3.83 -22.71
C LYS A 495 -1.73 -3.81 -24.22
N ALA A 496 -2.39 -2.88 -24.91
CA ALA A 496 -2.20 -2.69 -26.35
C ALA A 496 -0.74 -2.32 -26.66
N ILE A 497 -0.15 -1.35 -25.96
CA ILE A 497 1.26 -0.96 -26.12
C ILE A 497 2.20 -2.14 -25.87
N GLU A 498 2.02 -2.85 -24.75
CA GLU A 498 2.85 -4.02 -24.40
C GLU A 498 2.83 -5.07 -25.52
N GLN A 499 1.65 -5.38 -26.06
CA GLN A 499 1.52 -6.36 -27.13
C GLN A 499 2.08 -5.85 -28.47
N TYR A 500 1.89 -4.57 -28.82
CA TYR A 500 2.50 -4.00 -30.03
C TYR A 500 4.04 -4.00 -29.95
N MET A 501 4.63 -3.87 -28.76
CA MET A 501 6.08 -3.92 -28.56
C MET A 501 6.68 -5.31 -28.83
N LEU A 502 5.88 -6.38 -28.76
CA LEU A 502 6.32 -7.74 -29.09
C LEU A 502 6.39 -8.01 -30.60
N VAL A 503 5.85 -7.11 -31.42
CA VAL A 503 5.85 -7.25 -32.88
C VAL A 503 7.27 -7.05 -33.40
N ILE A 504 7.79 -8.06 -34.10
CA ILE A 504 9.18 -8.04 -34.56
C ILE A 504 9.32 -7.27 -35.87
N LYS A 505 10.52 -6.75 -36.16
CA LYS A 505 10.80 -5.94 -37.35
C LYS A 505 10.54 -6.65 -38.68
N ASP A 506 10.69 -7.96 -38.71
CA ASP A 506 10.45 -8.79 -39.90
C ASP A 506 8.94 -8.96 -40.17
N ASP A 507 8.07 -8.67 -39.21
CA ASP A 507 6.61 -8.69 -39.40
C ASP A 507 6.16 -7.52 -40.29
N PRO A 508 5.37 -7.77 -41.35
CA PRO A 508 4.78 -6.71 -42.18
C PRO A 508 4.00 -5.66 -41.38
N ASN A 509 3.46 -6.02 -40.21
CA ASN A 509 2.70 -5.13 -39.34
C ASN A 509 3.58 -4.23 -38.46
N TYR A 510 4.90 -4.43 -38.39
CA TYR A 510 5.79 -3.70 -37.48
C TYR A 510 5.68 -2.18 -37.59
N SER A 511 5.64 -1.65 -38.81
CA SER A 511 5.52 -0.21 -39.05
C SER A 511 4.20 0.35 -38.54
N GLU A 512 3.12 -0.42 -38.67
CA GLU A 512 1.80 -0.03 -38.18
C GLU A 512 1.70 -0.17 -36.66
N ALA A 513 2.27 -1.24 -36.09
CA ALA A 513 2.40 -1.43 -34.65
C ALA A 513 3.10 -0.23 -33.99
N GLN A 514 4.19 0.27 -34.59
CA GLN A 514 4.89 1.44 -34.05
C GLN A 514 4.05 2.72 -34.06
N LYS A 515 3.21 2.93 -35.09
CA LYS A 515 2.26 4.05 -35.11
C LYS A 515 1.17 3.87 -34.07
N LYS A 516 0.65 2.65 -33.94
CA LYS A 516 -0.38 2.28 -32.96
C LYS A 516 0.12 2.43 -31.52
N ILE A 517 1.39 2.15 -31.24
CA ILE A 517 2.01 2.47 -29.95
C ILE A 517 1.86 3.97 -29.67
N ASN A 518 2.31 4.84 -30.60
CA ASN A 518 2.23 6.28 -30.39
C ASN A 518 0.79 6.79 -30.27
N SER A 519 -0.14 6.23 -31.05
CA SER A 519 -1.56 6.53 -30.95
C SER A 519 -2.11 6.12 -29.58
N SER A 520 -1.81 4.91 -29.12
CA SER A 520 -2.23 4.39 -27.81
C SER A 520 -1.68 5.23 -26.66
N LYS A 521 -0.42 5.68 -26.76
CA LYS A 521 0.17 6.61 -25.79
C LYS A 521 -0.60 7.95 -25.74
N GLY A 522 -0.99 8.47 -26.91
CA GLY A 522 -1.82 9.67 -27.00
C GLY A 522 -3.19 9.49 -26.35
N GLU A 523 -3.91 8.43 -26.71
CA GLU A 523 -5.25 8.14 -26.17
C GLU A 523 -5.21 7.86 -24.66
N TYR A 524 -4.22 7.08 -24.18
CA TYR A 524 -4.03 6.81 -22.76
C TYR A 524 -3.80 8.11 -21.97
N ARG A 525 -2.91 8.97 -22.45
CA ARG A 525 -2.67 10.28 -21.85
C ARG A 525 -3.94 11.13 -21.81
N SER A 526 -4.69 11.22 -22.91
CA SER A 526 -5.93 12.00 -22.95
C SER A 526 -6.95 11.46 -21.94
N SER A 527 -7.08 10.14 -21.83
CA SER A 527 -7.95 9.50 -20.82
C SER A 527 -7.53 9.83 -19.39
N VAL A 528 -6.22 9.79 -19.09
CA VAL A 528 -5.69 10.12 -17.76
C VAL A 528 -5.93 11.59 -17.42
N ILE A 529 -5.73 12.51 -18.38
CA ILE A 529 -5.96 13.93 -18.16
C ILE A 529 -7.45 14.21 -17.90
N GLU A 530 -8.36 13.60 -18.66
CA GLU A 530 -9.81 13.74 -18.46
C GLU A 530 -10.25 13.23 -17.08
N GLU A 531 -9.75 12.07 -16.65
CA GLU A 531 -10.06 11.51 -15.33
C GLU A 531 -9.44 12.35 -14.19
N CYS A 532 -8.22 12.84 -14.38
CA CYS A 532 -7.59 13.79 -13.47
C CYS A 532 -8.40 15.08 -13.31
N GLU A 533 -8.94 15.63 -14.40
CA GLU A 533 -9.78 16.83 -14.36
C GLU A 533 -11.07 16.59 -13.58
N ALA A 534 -11.69 15.42 -13.71
CA ALA A 534 -12.85 15.04 -12.92
C ALA A 534 -12.52 14.97 -11.41
N LEU A 535 -11.37 14.40 -11.04
CA LEU A 535 -10.93 14.33 -9.64
C LEU A 535 -10.65 15.74 -9.06
N GLU A 536 -10.08 16.64 -9.85
CA GLU A 536 -9.90 18.05 -9.43
C GLU A 536 -11.24 18.75 -9.16
N GLU A 537 -12.28 18.50 -9.97
CA GLU A 537 -13.63 19.06 -9.76
C GLU A 537 -14.26 18.55 -8.45
N GLU A 538 -13.92 17.35 -8.02
CA GLU A 538 -14.37 16.73 -6.77
C GLU A 538 -13.47 17.09 -5.56
N ASN A 539 -12.39 17.87 -5.77
CA ASN A 539 -11.34 18.19 -4.80
C ASN A 539 -10.54 16.96 -4.31
N GLU A 540 -10.54 15.87 -5.08
CA GLU A 540 -9.75 14.66 -4.82
C GLU A 540 -8.32 14.78 -5.36
N TYR A 541 -7.60 15.82 -4.92
CA TYR A 541 -6.28 16.16 -5.47
C TYR A 541 -5.21 15.09 -5.25
N ALA A 542 -5.21 14.41 -4.10
CA ALA A 542 -4.23 13.36 -3.82
C ALA A 542 -4.36 12.19 -4.80
N ASP A 543 -5.59 11.81 -5.14
CA ASP A 543 -5.90 10.75 -6.09
C ASP A 543 -5.52 11.17 -7.52
N ALA A 544 -5.75 12.45 -7.87
CA ALA A 544 -5.34 13.02 -9.15
C ALA A 544 -3.80 13.00 -9.32
N ILE A 545 -3.06 13.37 -8.27
CA ILE A 545 -1.59 13.35 -8.26
C ILE A 545 -1.07 11.92 -8.36
N GLU A 546 -1.59 10.99 -7.56
CA GLU A 546 -1.23 9.57 -7.61
C GLU A 546 -1.47 8.98 -9.02
N MET A 547 -2.61 9.30 -9.63
CA MET A 547 -2.95 8.85 -10.98
C MET A 547 -1.96 9.36 -12.02
N LEU A 548 -1.60 10.66 -11.96
CA LEU A 548 -0.64 11.26 -12.88
C LEU A 548 0.78 10.68 -12.68
N GLN A 549 1.20 10.46 -11.44
CA GLN A 549 2.47 9.81 -11.12
C GLN A 549 2.53 8.39 -11.69
N ASN A 550 1.49 7.58 -11.47
CA ASN A 550 1.36 6.24 -12.05
C ASN A 550 1.38 6.27 -13.59
N ALA A 551 0.69 7.25 -14.20
CA ALA A 551 0.69 7.41 -15.64
C ALA A 551 2.09 7.78 -16.19
N LEU A 552 2.87 8.57 -15.44
CA LEU A 552 4.26 8.92 -15.78
C LEU A 552 5.23 7.73 -15.62
N GLU A 553 4.93 6.74 -14.78
CA GLU A 553 5.70 5.49 -14.76
C GLU A 553 5.55 4.71 -16.08
N VAL A 554 4.35 4.74 -16.67
CA VAL A 554 4.02 4.09 -17.95
C VAL A 554 4.54 4.92 -19.13
N LEU A 555 4.26 6.23 -19.12
CA LEU A 555 4.66 7.20 -20.14
C LEU A 555 5.77 8.10 -19.61
N LYS A 556 6.97 7.50 -19.45
CA LYS A 556 8.16 8.24 -19.02
C LYS A 556 8.43 9.44 -19.92
N ASP A 557 8.80 10.55 -19.30
CA ASP A 557 9.16 11.83 -19.95
C ASP A 557 8.02 12.46 -20.80
N ASP A 558 6.74 12.21 -20.46
CA ASP A 558 5.61 12.88 -21.13
C ASP A 558 5.37 14.28 -20.56
N SER A 559 5.88 15.28 -21.27
CA SER A 559 5.82 16.70 -20.87
C SER A 559 4.41 17.23 -20.57
N GLU A 560 3.38 16.63 -21.17
CA GLU A 560 2.00 17.08 -20.96
C GLU A 560 1.44 16.56 -19.63
N LEU A 561 1.75 15.31 -19.28
CA LEU A 561 1.43 14.75 -17.96
C LEU A 561 2.24 15.43 -16.85
N GLU A 562 3.53 15.70 -17.08
CA GLU A 562 4.37 16.47 -16.14
C GLU A 562 3.80 17.87 -15.88
N SER A 563 3.43 18.58 -16.95
CA SER A 563 2.82 19.91 -16.81
C SER A 563 1.46 19.86 -16.12
N LYS A 564 0.68 18.79 -16.32
CA LYS A 564 -0.60 18.60 -15.62
C LYS A 564 -0.34 18.32 -14.14
N LEU A 565 0.61 17.46 -13.80
CA LEU A 565 0.99 17.15 -12.42
C LEU A 565 1.39 18.42 -11.66
N GLU A 566 2.31 19.23 -12.21
CA GLU A 566 2.73 20.49 -11.58
C GLU A 566 1.55 21.45 -11.37
N SER A 567 0.61 21.48 -12.32
CA SER A 567 -0.60 22.29 -12.20
C SER A 567 -1.52 21.82 -11.08
N VAL A 568 -1.73 20.50 -10.96
CA VAL A 568 -2.58 19.89 -9.93
C VAL A 568 -1.96 20.05 -8.56
N GLU A 569 -0.65 19.85 -8.42
CA GLU A 569 0.09 20.06 -7.18
C GLU A 569 -0.08 21.50 -6.66
N LYS A 570 0.03 22.50 -7.55
CA LYS A 570 -0.24 23.91 -7.20
C LYS A 570 -1.69 24.18 -6.83
N SER A 571 -2.64 23.55 -7.51
CA SER A 571 -4.06 23.64 -7.15
C SER A 571 -4.31 23.05 -5.76
N TYR A 572 -3.67 21.92 -5.45
CA TYR A 572 -3.83 21.26 -4.17
C TYR A 572 -3.21 22.07 -3.03
N GLU A 573 -1.99 22.59 -3.20
CA GLU A 573 -1.36 23.51 -2.25
C GLU A 573 -2.31 24.66 -1.91
N LYS A 574 -2.86 25.31 -2.93
CA LYS A 574 -3.79 26.42 -2.76
C LYS A 574 -5.08 26.01 -2.06
N TYR A 575 -5.65 24.86 -2.41
CA TYR A 575 -6.84 24.33 -1.76
C TYR A 575 -6.58 24.08 -0.28
N ALA A 576 -5.51 23.34 0.04
CA ALA A 576 -5.16 22.96 1.40
C ALA A 576 -4.93 24.18 2.29
N LEU A 577 -4.17 25.18 1.81
CA LEU A 577 -3.92 26.41 2.55
C LEU A 577 -5.19 27.24 2.81
N ASN A 578 -6.10 27.30 1.84
CA ASN A 578 -7.36 28.04 2.02
C ASN A 578 -8.29 27.32 3.01
N GLU A 579 -8.45 26.01 2.87
CA GLU A 579 -9.33 25.23 3.75
C GLU A 579 -8.79 25.21 5.18
N ALA A 580 -7.47 25.05 5.35
CA ALA A 580 -6.82 25.18 6.64
C ALA A 580 -7.05 26.57 7.25
N GLN A 581 -6.96 27.64 6.46
CA GLN A 581 -7.23 29.00 6.98
C GLN A 581 -8.68 29.15 7.47
N ILE A 582 -9.66 28.56 6.78
CA ILE A 582 -11.06 28.57 7.23
C ILE A 582 -11.20 27.82 8.56
N LEU A 583 -10.57 26.66 8.69
CA LEU A 583 -10.58 25.87 9.94
C LEU A 583 -9.92 26.63 11.08
N LEU A 584 -8.81 27.33 10.83
CA LEU A 584 -8.15 28.19 11.82
C LEU A 584 -9.03 29.37 12.25
N ASP A 585 -9.71 30.03 11.32
CA ASP A 585 -10.67 31.11 11.63
C ASP A 585 -11.85 30.60 12.48
N ASP A 586 -12.25 29.34 12.28
CA ASP A 586 -13.27 28.62 13.07
C ASP A 586 -12.71 27.99 14.37
N LYS A 587 -11.43 28.25 14.71
CA LYS A 587 -10.72 27.71 15.88
C LYS A 587 -10.63 26.17 15.94
N LYS A 588 -10.68 25.51 14.79
CA LYS A 588 -10.52 24.06 14.61
C LYS A 588 -9.07 23.70 14.28
N TYR A 589 -8.18 23.94 15.23
CA TYR A 589 -6.72 23.86 15.01
C TYR A 589 -6.24 22.45 14.63
N GLU A 590 -6.72 21.42 15.32
CA GLU A 590 -6.34 20.02 15.06
C GLU A 590 -6.79 19.57 13.67
N GLU A 591 -8.03 19.90 13.25
CA GLU A 591 -8.53 19.61 11.91
C GLU A 591 -7.71 20.34 10.82
N ALA A 592 -7.25 21.56 11.10
CA ALA A 592 -6.42 22.33 10.17
C ALA A 592 -5.02 21.73 10.02
N GLU A 593 -4.40 21.32 11.13
CA GLU A 593 -3.09 20.66 11.13
C GLU A 593 -3.15 19.31 10.42
N GLU A 594 -4.14 18.45 10.73
CA GLU A 594 -4.34 17.16 10.07
C GLU A 594 -4.52 17.30 8.55
N LEU A 595 -5.28 18.32 8.11
CA LEU A 595 -5.48 18.59 6.68
C LEU A 595 -4.17 18.97 5.97
N LEU A 596 -3.34 19.81 6.60
CA LEU A 596 -2.07 20.25 6.04
C LEU A 596 -1.02 19.13 6.05
N GLU A 597 -0.95 18.33 7.11
CA GLU A 597 -0.08 17.16 7.18
C GLU A 597 -0.42 16.14 6.09
N LYS A 598 -1.72 15.85 5.91
CA LYS A 598 -2.19 14.98 4.83
C LYS A 598 -1.83 15.52 3.45
N ALA A 599 -1.88 16.84 3.25
CA ALA A 599 -1.44 17.45 2.00
C ALA A 599 0.07 17.31 1.80
N LEU A 600 0.87 17.42 2.86
CA LEU A 600 2.33 17.27 2.82
C LEU A 600 2.79 15.84 2.52
N ASP A 601 2.02 14.82 2.94
CA ASP A 601 2.25 13.42 2.57
C ASP A 601 2.19 13.21 1.05
N THR A 602 1.40 14.02 0.35
CA THR A 602 1.26 13.98 -1.12
C THR A 602 2.22 14.94 -1.82
N LEU A 603 2.30 16.19 -1.34
CA LEU A 603 3.10 17.28 -1.89
C LEU A 603 4.45 17.38 -1.17
N THR A 604 5.24 16.32 -1.21
CA THR A 604 6.50 16.23 -0.46
C THR A 604 7.37 17.48 -0.63
N ASP A 605 7.96 17.97 0.46
CA ASP A 605 8.82 19.17 0.51
C ASP A 605 8.14 20.51 0.14
N ASN A 606 6.81 20.63 0.33
CA ASN A 606 6.11 21.90 0.12
C ASN A 606 6.38 22.93 1.24
N GLU A 607 7.19 23.94 0.94
CA GLU A 607 7.58 25.00 1.89
C GLU A 607 6.38 25.83 2.39
N ALA A 608 5.36 26.07 1.55
CA ALA A 608 4.22 26.90 1.92
C ALA A 608 3.32 26.21 2.95
N ILE A 609 3.04 24.92 2.75
CA ILE A 609 2.29 24.09 3.70
C ILE A 609 3.08 23.92 5.00
N THR A 610 4.37 23.60 4.91
CA THR A 610 5.25 23.47 6.07
C THR A 610 5.27 24.75 6.91
N GLY A 611 5.47 25.90 6.27
CA GLY A 611 5.42 27.20 6.94
C GLY A 611 4.07 27.47 7.60
N LYS A 612 2.96 27.03 6.98
CA LYS A 612 1.63 27.21 7.57
C LYS A 612 1.42 26.36 8.82
N ILE A 613 1.91 25.12 8.85
CA ILE A 613 1.90 24.25 10.04
C ILE A 613 2.71 24.90 11.17
N GLU A 614 3.91 25.41 10.87
CA GLU A 614 4.77 26.09 11.85
C GLU A 614 4.15 27.37 12.45
N GLU A 615 3.21 28.02 11.73
CA GLU A 615 2.46 29.17 12.23
C GLU A 615 1.35 28.79 13.23
N ILE A 616 0.80 27.58 13.18
CA ILE A 616 -0.38 27.16 13.97
C ILE A 616 -0.18 27.38 15.48
N PRO A 617 0.94 26.97 16.11
CA PRO A 617 1.15 27.21 17.54
C PRO A 617 1.08 28.69 17.94
N SER A 618 1.57 29.58 17.07
CA SER A 618 1.53 31.03 17.33
C SER A 618 0.11 31.60 17.20
N ILE A 619 -0.70 31.03 16.31
CA ILE A 619 -2.12 31.39 16.14
C ILE A 619 -2.91 30.97 17.38
N ILE A 620 -2.76 29.71 17.82
CA ILE A 620 -3.39 29.18 19.04
C ILE A 620 -3.03 30.06 20.25
N GLU A 621 -1.74 30.36 20.44
CA GLU A 621 -1.28 31.22 21.53
C GLU A 621 -2.04 32.55 21.55
N LYS A 622 -2.11 33.22 20.40
CA LYS A 622 -2.75 34.52 20.27
C LYS A 622 -4.24 34.46 20.58
N ASP A 623 -4.96 33.53 19.97
CA ASP A 623 -6.43 33.44 20.08
C ASP A 623 -6.87 33.16 21.51
N TYR A 624 -6.20 32.23 22.19
CA TYR A 624 -6.53 31.87 23.57
C TYR A 624 -6.18 32.97 24.56
N ILE A 625 -5.04 33.67 24.36
CA ILE A 625 -4.68 34.82 25.21
C ILE A 625 -5.69 35.95 25.05
N GLU A 626 -6.06 36.32 23.82
CA GLU A 626 -7.00 37.42 23.56
C GLU A 626 -8.38 37.14 24.19
N GLU A 627 -8.89 35.92 24.06
CA GLU A 627 -10.18 35.54 24.65
C GLU A 627 -10.12 35.43 26.19
N ALA A 628 -9.01 34.95 26.75
CA ALA A 628 -8.83 34.90 28.20
C ALA A 628 -8.74 36.31 28.81
N GLU A 629 -8.07 37.24 28.14
CA GLU A 629 -8.01 38.65 28.54
C GLU A 629 -9.41 39.28 28.53
N GLU A 630 -10.20 39.06 27.48
CA GLU A 630 -11.57 39.58 27.39
C GLU A 630 -12.47 39.03 28.52
N LEU A 631 -12.32 37.75 28.88
CA LEU A 631 -13.02 37.14 30.01
C LEU A 631 -12.58 37.75 31.35
N ALA A 632 -11.29 37.97 31.54
CA ALA A 632 -10.74 38.57 32.76
C ALA A 632 -11.20 40.03 32.92
N GLU A 633 -11.25 40.81 31.84
CA GLU A 633 -11.79 42.18 31.84
C GLU A 633 -13.27 42.24 32.24
N LYS A 634 -14.04 41.21 31.90
CA LYS A 634 -15.45 41.03 32.33
C LYS A 634 -15.59 40.49 33.75
N GLY A 635 -14.49 40.22 34.45
CA GLY A 635 -14.44 39.65 35.80
C GLY A 635 -14.65 38.14 35.87
N ALA A 636 -14.63 37.43 34.74
CA ALA A 636 -14.81 35.97 34.66
C ALA A 636 -13.46 35.23 34.77
N TYR A 637 -12.71 35.49 35.85
CA TYR A 637 -11.35 34.95 36.05
C TYR A 637 -11.26 33.43 35.99
N ASP A 638 -12.20 32.71 36.62
CA ASP A 638 -12.17 31.24 36.63
C ASP A 638 -12.36 30.68 35.21
N SER A 639 -13.21 31.31 34.39
CA SER A 639 -13.40 30.94 32.99
C SER A 639 -12.15 31.24 32.16
N ALA A 640 -11.51 32.40 32.38
CA ALA A 640 -10.27 32.78 31.70
C ALA A 640 -9.13 31.81 32.02
N LEU A 641 -8.95 31.45 33.29
CA LEU A 641 -7.94 30.50 33.73
C LEU A 641 -8.19 29.10 33.17
N LYS A 642 -9.45 28.67 33.13
CA LYS A 642 -9.84 27.40 32.53
C LYS A 642 -9.54 27.37 31.02
N LEU A 643 -9.82 28.45 30.31
CA LEU A 643 -9.52 28.57 28.88
C LEU A 643 -8.01 28.46 28.60
N LEU A 644 -7.17 29.09 29.43
CA LEU A 644 -5.71 28.95 29.33
C LEU A 644 -5.20 27.57 29.75
N ASP A 645 -5.91 26.86 30.63
CA ASP A 645 -5.65 25.44 30.91
C ASP A 645 -5.93 24.56 29.69
N GLU A 646 -7.06 24.78 29.02
CA GLU A 646 -7.41 24.10 27.75
C GLU A 646 -6.35 24.39 26.68
N ALA A 647 -5.83 25.62 26.60
CA ALA A 647 -4.73 25.98 25.69
C ALA A 647 -3.42 25.22 26.00
N LEU A 648 -3.09 25.01 27.28
CA LEU A 648 -1.90 24.28 27.72
C LEU A 648 -2.04 22.77 27.54
N GLU A 649 -3.25 22.23 27.39
CA GLU A 649 -3.42 20.84 26.95
C GLU A 649 -2.91 20.66 25.50
N ILE A 650 -3.08 21.69 24.66
CA ILE A 650 -2.63 21.72 23.26
C ILE A 650 -1.15 22.12 23.15
N LEU A 651 -0.73 23.14 23.90
CA LEU A 651 0.64 23.69 23.90
C LEU A 651 1.26 23.67 25.32
N PRO A 652 1.70 22.51 25.83
CA PRO A 652 2.06 22.33 27.26
C PRO A 652 3.18 23.23 27.77
N ASP A 653 4.16 23.53 26.91
CA ASP A 653 5.37 24.25 27.27
C ASP A 653 5.37 25.72 26.80
N ASN A 654 4.22 26.26 26.37
CA ASN A 654 4.16 27.63 25.86
C ASN A 654 4.34 28.66 26.99
N GLU A 655 5.50 29.32 27.01
CA GLU A 655 5.86 30.29 28.06
C GLU A 655 4.92 31.50 28.13
N ASN A 656 4.37 31.94 26.99
CA ASN A 656 3.49 33.11 26.92
C ASN A 656 2.13 32.80 27.57
N ILE A 657 1.54 31.64 27.28
CA ILE A 657 0.30 31.18 27.92
C ILE A 657 0.51 30.98 29.41
N ILE A 658 1.62 30.35 29.83
CA ILE A 658 1.96 30.17 31.25
C ILE A 658 2.09 31.53 31.95
N ALA A 659 2.78 32.48 31.34
CA ALA A 659 2.96 33.82 31.89
C ALA A 659 1.62 34.56 32.00
N LYS A 660 0.77 34.50 30.96
CA LYS A 660 -0.55 35.12 30.95
C LYS A 660 -1.49 34.51 31.99
N LYS A 661 -1.48 33.18 32.13
CA LYS A 661 -2.26 32.47 33.14
C LYS A 661 -1.87 32.93 34.55
N LYS A 662 -0.56 33.05 34.81
CA LYS A 662 -0.07 33.56 36.08
C LYS A 662 -0.50 35.02 36.30
N GLU A 663 -0.39 35.87 35.29
CA GLU A 663 -0.82 37.28 35.34
C GLU A 663 -2.30 37.42 35.71
N ILE A 664 -3.20 36.66 35.05
CA ILE A 664 -4.64 36.65 35.33
C ILE A 664 -4.92 36.10 36.74
N SER A 665 -4.26 35.00 37.13
CA SER A 665 -4.43 34.41 38.47
C SER A 665 -3.97 35.36 39.58
N ASP A 666 -2.83 36.04 39.38
CA ASP A 666 -2.29 37.01 40.31
C ASP A 666 -3.20 38.25 40.44
N SER A 667 -4.04 38.54 39.44
CA SER A 667 -4.94 39.70 39.39
C SER A 667 -6.36 39.38 39.89
N GLN A 668 -6.67 38.11 40.17
CA GLN A 668 -7.98 37.69 40.65
C GLN A 668 -8.30 38.35 42.01
N PRO A 669 -9.47 39.00 42.16
CA PRO A 669 -9.90 39.53 43.44
C PRO A 669 -10.07 38.42 44.48
N VAL A 670 -9.58 38.68 45.69
CA VAL A 670 -9.58 37.71 46.81
C VAL A 670 -10.53 38.18 47.89
N ASP A 671 -11.37 37.27 48.39
CA ASP A 671 -12.17 37.54 49.58
C ASP A 671 -11.27 37.57 50.81
N MET A 672 -11.31 38.66 51.55
CA MET A 672 -10.52 38.89 52.76
C MET A 672 -10.62 37.74 53.76
N ILE A 673 -11.76 37.04 53.85
CA ILE A 673 -11.91 35.93 54.81
C ILE A 673 -11.02 34.72 54.49
N THR A 674 -10.48 34.64 53.27
CA THR A 674 -9.56 33.57 52.85
C THR A 674 -8.09 33.88 53.19
N LEU A 675 -7.78 35.11 53.60
CA LEU A 675 -6.44 35.50 53.98
C LEU A 675 -6.07 35.03 55.38
N SER A 676 -4.76 34.88 55.60
CA SER A 676 -4.22 34.47 56.90
C SER A 676 -4.30 35.62 57.90
N ILE A 677 -4.84 35.33 59.08
CA ILE A 677 -4.85 36.25 60.23
C ILE A 677 -3.53 36.08 60.98
N VAL A 678 -2.77 37.17 61.14
CA VAL A 678 -1.46 37.17 61.81
C VAL A 678 -1.52 37.66 63.26
N ASP A 679 -2.50 38.48 63.60
CA ASP A 679 -2.76 38.90 64.98
C ASP A 679 -4.26 39.17 65.21
N SER A 680 -4.72 38.94 66.43
CA SER A 680 -6.12 39.15 66.82
C SER A 680 -6.30 39.23 68.34
N THR A 681 -7.34 39.93 68.79
CA THR A 681 -7.87 39.77 70.15
C THR A 681 -8.66 38.46 70.22
N ALA A 682 -7.97 37.37 70.54
CA ALA A 682 -8.49 36.01 70.49
C ALA A 682 -9.82 35.82 71.26
N GLY A 683 -10.91 35.53 70.53
CA GLY A 683 -12.13 34.94 71.09
C GLY A 683 -13.47 35.43 70.54
N SER A 684 -13.53 36.63 69.96
CA SER A 684 -14.81 37.32 69.80
C SER A 684 -15.23 37.57 68.33
N SER A 685 -14.30 37.56 67.36
CA SER A 685 -14.68 37.61 65.94
C SER A 685 -14.98 36.22 65.35
N LYS A 686 -16.09 36.07 64.63
CA LYS A 686 -16.47 34.87 63.87
C LYS A 686 -16.49 35.16 62.36
N THR A 687 -15.89 34.29 61.56
CA THR A 687 -16.03 34.33 60.10
C THR A 687 -17.45 33.93 59.71
N LEU A 688 -18.13 34.79 58.95
CA LEU A 688 -19.41 34.49 58.32
C LEU A 688 -19.14 33.63 57.08
N THR A 689 -19.44 32.33 57.19
CA THR A 689 -19.35 31.35 56.08
C THR A 689 -20.73 30.92 55.56
N SER A 690 -21.80 31.52 56.10
CA SER A 690 -23.21 31.35 55.70
C SER A 690 -23.86 32.73 55.53
N SER A 691 -25.03 32.79 54.86
CA SER A 691 -25.73 34.06 54.61
C SER A 691 -26.06 34.81 55.91
N GLY A 692 -25.26 35.80 56.27
CA GLY A 692 -25.54 36.72 57.37
C GLY A 692 -26.50 37.80 56.90
N THR A 693 -27.59 38.04 57.62
CA THR A 693 -28.58 39.08 57.28
C THR A 693 -28.37 40.31 58.16
N ASP A 694 -28.39 41.49 57.56
CA ASP A 694 -28.32 42.75 58.29
C ASP A 694 -29.68 43.24 58.82
N VAL A 695 -29.67 44.36 59.55
CA VAL A 695 -30.88 45.01 60.09
C VAL A 695 -31.91 45.46 59.04
N TYR A 696 -31.53 45.49 57.75
CA TYR A 696 -32.41 45.86 56.63
C TYR A 696 -32.91 44.64 55.84
N GLY A 697 -32.49 43.43 56.22
CA GLY A 697 -32.87 42.20 55.54
C GLY A 697 -31.96 41.83 54.36
N GLU A 698 -30.89 42.58 54.10
CA GLU A 698 -29.92 42.26 53.07
C GLU A 698 -29.03 41.10 53.52
N SER A 699 -28.81 40.14 52.63
CA SER A 699 -28.08 38.91 52.94
C SER A 699 -26.71 38.90 52.28
N TYR A 700 -25.68 38.61 53.07
CA TYR A 700 -24.29 38.65 52.65
C TYR A 700 -23.68 37.24 52.64
N LYS A 701 -23.01 36.89 51.54
CA LYS A 701 -22.44 35.54 51.34
C LYS A 701 -21.20 35.28 52.20
N SER A 702 -20.44 36.32 52.52
CA SER A 702 -19.17 36.24 53.26
C SER A 702 -18.89 37.54 54.02
N GLY A 703 -18.15 37.43 55.10
CA GLY A 703 -17.74 38.58 55.91
C GLY A 703 -17.22 38.20 57.29
N LEU A 704 -17.00 39.20 58.13
CA LEU A 704 -16.59 39.07 59.52
C LEU A 704 -17.70 39.57 60.43
N CYS A 705 -17.97 38.81 61.48
CA CYS A 705 -18.77 39.25 62.61
C CYS A 705 -17.84 39.52 63.78
N PHE A 706 -17.74 40.77 64.23
CA PHE A 706 -17.10 41.13 65.48
C PHE A 706 -18.15 41.05 66.58
N ASP A 707 -18.05 40.08 67.47
CA ASP A 707 -18.88 39.96 68.66
C ASP A 707 -18.24 40.78 69.79
N LEU A 708 -18.85 41.87 70.24
CA LEU A 708 -18.32 42.71 71.32
C LEU A 708 -19.09 42.47 72.63
N SER A 709 -19.58 41.24 72.82
CA SER A 709 -20.37 40.89 74.00
C SER A 709 -19.54 40.70 75.28
N SER A 710 -18.27 40.31 75.14
CA SER A 710 -17.33 40.14 76.26
C SER A 710 -16.30 41.26 76.38
N ASP A 711 -16.08 42.03 75.31
CA ASP A 711 -14.98 42.96 75.16
C ASP A 711 -15.47 44.27 74.51
N THR A 712 -14.98 45.42 74.97
CA THR A 712 -15.37 46.73 74.42
C THR A 712 -14.64 47.08 73.12
N GLU A 713 -13.63 46.31 72.73
CA GLU A 713 -12.83 46.48 71.52
C GLU A 713 -12.35 45.12 71.01
N SER A 714 -12.32 44.94 69.68
CA SER A 714 -11.78 43.76 69.01
C SER A 714 -11.05 44.18 67.74
N TYR A 715 -9.98 43.48 67.39
CA TYR A 715 -9.28 43.70 66.12
C TYR A 715 -8.82 42.40 65.45
N LEU A 716 -8.63 42.48 64.14
CA LEU A 716 -8.04 41.44 63.29
C LEU A 716 -6.98 42.06 62.40
N VAL A 717 -5.81 41.42 62.31
CA VAL A 717 -4.72 41.80 61.41
C VAL A 717 -4.51 40.71 60.37
N TYR A 718 -4.59 41.08 59.10
CA TYR A 718 -4.35 40.22 57.94
C TYR A 718 -2.97 40.50 57.34
N ASP A 719 -2.31 39.44 56.88
CA ASP A 719 -1.13 39.56 56.02
C ASP A 719 -1.56 39.77 54.56
N LEU A 720 -1.28 40.97 54.04
CA LEU A 720 -1.47 41.31 52.62
C LEU A 720 -0.22 41.02 51.78
N GLY A 721 0.96 40.91 52.42
CA GLY A 721 2.24 40.66 51.77
C GLY A 721 2.62 41.67 50.68
N GLY A 722 2.06 42.89 50.70
CA GLY A 722 2.29 43.91 49.67
C GLY A 722 1.60 43.65 48.33
N LYS A 723 0.69 42.68 48.24
CA LYS A 723 0.17 42.17 46.97
C LYS A 723 -1.00 42.96 46.40
N TYR A 724 -1.76 43.69 47.21
CA TYR A 724 -3.04 44.28 46.79
C TYR A 724 -2.93 45.81 46.71
N THR A 725 -3.76 46.42 45.88
CA THR A 725 -3.82 47.88 45.70
C THR A 725 -5.13 48.46 46.24
N LYS A 726 -6.22 47.67 46.20
CA LYS A 726 -7.53 48.09 46.70
C LYS A 726 -8.12 47.10 47.69
N PHE A 727 -8.80 47.64 48.70
CA PHE A 727 -9.67 46.92 49.62
C PHE A 727 -11.06 47.55 49.63
N LYS A 728 -12.06 46.79 49.20
CA LYS A 728 -13.47 47.19 49.20
C LYS A 728 -14.25 46.35 50.20
N GLY A 729 -15.31 46.92 50.76
CA GLY A 729 -16.21 46.19 51.63
C GLY A 729 -17.28 47.08 52.21
N THR A 730 -18.11 46.50 53.07
CA THR A 730 -19.27 47.16 53.64
C THR A 730 -19.29 46.92 55.15
N VAL A 731 -19.50 47.99 55.92
CA VAL A 731 -19.78 47.91 57.35
C VAL A 731 -21.30 47.91 57.55
N THR A 732 -21.83 46.94 58.29
CA THR A 732 -23.27 46.86 58.61
C THR A 732 -23.50 46.24 59.99
N LEU A 733 -24.74 46.26 60.49
CA LEU A 733 -25.11 45.59 61.74
C LEU A 733 -25.94 44.34 61.45
N PRO A 734 -25.75 43.24 62.20
CA PRO A 734 -26.57 42.05 62.05
C PRO A 734 -28.04 42.32 62.43
N SER A 735 -28.95 41.53 61.86
CA SER A 735 -30.40 41.64 62.14
C SER A 735 -30.79 41.52 63.63
N ASP A 736 -29.93 40.94 64.47
CA ASP A 736 -30.12 40.80 65.92
C ASP A 736 -29.41 41.88 66.75
N ALA A 737 -28.88 42.94 66.13
CA ALA A 737 -28.18 44.02 66.83
C ALA A 737 -29.11 44.90 67.69
N ASP A 738 -28.57 45.49 68.76
CA ASP A 738 -29.29 46.41 69.65
C ASP A 738 -29.37 47.81 69.02
N SER A 739 -30.56 48.41 69.05
CA SER A 739 -30.83 49.71 68.45
C SER A 739 -30.12 50.89 69.12
N GLU A 740 -29.66 50.74 70.36
CA GLU A 740 -29.00 51.79 71.15
C GLU A 740 -27.45 51.68 71.15
N SER A 741 -26.90 50.68 70.48
CA SER A 741 -25.45 50.48 70.36
C SER A 741 -24.81 51.45 69.37
N GLU A 742 -23.67 52.02 69.78
CA GLU A 742 -22.83 52.87 68.94
C GLU A 742 -21.44 52.27 68.81
N PHE A 743 -20.96 52.09 67.57
CA PHE A 743 -19.66 51.49 67.27
C PHE A 743 -18.68 52.50 66.65
N THR A 744 -17.39 52.25 66.83
CA THR A 744 -16.33 52.85 66.03
C THR A 744 -15.64 51.77 65.22
N VAL A 745 -15.58 51.92 63.91
CA VAL A 745 -14.84 51.03 63.00
C VAL A 745 -13.65 51.80 62.43
N GLU A 746 -12.45 51.27 62.62
CA GLU A 746 -11.21 51.81 62.08
C GLU A 746 -10.50 50.74 61.23
N ILE A 747 -10.02 51.14 60.06
CA ILE A 747 -9.26 50.28 59.15
C ILE A 747 -7.89 50.91 58.95
N TYR A 748 -6.84 50.13 59.12
CA TYR A 748 -5.44 50.53 59.01
C TYR A 748 -4.70 49.66 58.00
N ALA A 749 -3.70 50.25 57.33
CA ALA A 749 -2.71 49.54 56.55
C ALA A 749 -1.32 49.90 57.07
N ASP A 750 -0.51 48.91 57.46
CA ASP A 750 0.81 49.11 58.09
C ASP A 750 0.79 50.16 59.22
N GLY A 751 -0.24 50.12 60.07
CA GLY A 751 -0.46 51.07 61.17
C GLY A 751 -0.93 52.48 60.76
N LYS A 752 -1.06 52.77 59.47
CA LYS A 752 -1.65 54.02 58.96
C LYS A 752 -3.16 53.87 58.83
N ARG A 753 -3.92 54.70 59.54
CA ARG A 753 -5.39 54.68 59.47
C ARG A 753 -5.89 55.14 58.09
N LEU A 754 -6.59 54.26 57.39
CA LEU A 754 -7.21 54.51 56.09
C LEU A 754 -8.66 54.99 56.22
N LYS A 755 -9.42 54.40 57.14
CA LYS A 755 -10.83 54.73 57.35
C LYS A 755 -11.14 54.79 58.84
N ARG A 756 -12.06 55.69 59.21
CA ARG A 756 -12.70 55.73 60.52
C ARG A 756 -14.18 56.06 60.33
N VAL A 757 -15.03 55.19 60.85
CA VAL A 757 -16.46 55.43 61.05
C VAL A 757 -16.65 55.57 62.55
N LYS A 758 -17.17 56.72 63.02
CA LYS A 758 -17.45 56.97 64.44
C LYS A 758 -18.95 56.96 64.67
N GLU A 759 -19.36 56.64 65.90
CA GLU A 759 -20.75 56.75 66.33
C GLU A 759 -21.70 56.01 65.36
N TYR A 760 -21.24 54.88 64.82
CA TYR A 760 -22.00 54.09 63.86
C TYR A 760 -23.13 53.36 64.58
N GLN A 761 -24.35 53.54 64.08
CA GLN A 761 -25.59 53.05 64.69
C GLN A 761 -26.50 52.43 63.65
N MET A 762 -27.51 51.69 64.11
CA MET A 762 -28.52 51.06 63.27
C MET A 762 -29.21 52.04 62.31
N ALA A 763 -29.33 53.33 62.64
CA ALA A 763 -29.97 54.32 61.77
C ALA A 763 -29.15 54.70 60.52
N GLU A 764 -27.83 54.47 60.53
CA GLU A 764 -26.90 54.97 59.49
C GLU A 764 -26.89 54.12 58.21
N GLY A 765 -27.48 52.92 58.22
CA GLY A 765 -27.44 52.06 57.04
C GLY A 765 -26.12 51.30 56.88
N ALA A 766 -26.06 50.43 55.88
CA ALA A 766 -24.81 49.83 55.45
C ALA A 766 -23.87 50.91 54.85
N ILE A 767 -22.60 50.90 55.24
CA ILE A 767 -21.60 51.88 54.77
C ILE A 767 -20.54 51.17 53.94
N ASP A 768 -20.52 51.46 52.65
CA ASP A 768 -19.47 51.00 51.75
C ASP A 768 -18.16 51.76 51.92
N PHE A 769 -17.05 51.06 51.72
CA PHE A 769 -15.72 51.63 51.62
C PHE A 769 -14.96 51.07 50.43
N ASN A 770 -14.03 51.88 49.93
CA ASN A 770 -13.07 51.53 48.89
C ASN A 770 -11.76 52.24 49.23
N LEU A 771 -10.76 51.47 49.64
CA LEU A 771 -9.55 51.96 50.28
C LEU A 771 -8.33 51.57 49.43
N ASP A 772 -7.38 52.49 49.33
CA ASP A 772 -6.07 52.24 48.73
C ASP A 772 -5.15 51.56 49.77
N VAL A 773 -4.75 50.33 49.48
CA VAL A 773 -3.85 49.49 50.28
C VAL A 773 -2.54 49.19 49.53
N SER A 774 -2.22 49.99 48.51
CA SER A 774 -1.05 49.77 47.65
C SER A 774 0.25 49.67 48.45
N GLY A 775 0.93 48.54 48.30
CA GLY A 775 2.21 48.24 48.97
C GLY A 775 2.09 47.92 50.46
N ALA A 776 0.88 47.82 51.01
CA ALA A 776 0.67 47.49 52.41
C ALA A 776 1.01 46.02 52.71
N SER A 777 1.77 45.78 53.77
CA SER A 777 2.10 44.41 54.22
C SER A 777 1.02 43.85 55.14
N GLU A 778 0.41 44.68 55.97
CA GLU A 778 -0.62 44.30 56.93
C GLU A 778 -1.88 45.16 56.79
N LEU A 779 -3.05 44.54 56.98
CA LEU A 779 -4.35 45.20 57.07
C LEU A 779 -4.99 44.91 58.43
N GLU A 780 -5.21 45.95 59.23
CA GLU A 780 -5.88 45.83 60.52
C GLU A 780 -7.29 46.40 60.45
N ILE A 781 -8.27 45.62 60.90
CA ILE A 781 -9.65 46.06 61.11
C ILE A 781 -9.92 46.03 62.60
N ARG A 782 -10.26 47.18 63.15
CA ARG A 782 -10.50 47.40 64.57
C ARG A 782 -11.91 47.92 64.76
N VAL A 783 -12.62 47.33 65.72
CA VAL A 783 -13.97 47.73 66.06
C VAL A 783 -14.11 47.89 67.57
N ALA A 784 -14.74 48.97 68.01
CA ALA A 784 -14.97 49.26 69.41
C ALA A 784 -16.42 49.67 69.68
N LEU A 785 -17.01 49.13 70.75
CA LEU A 785 -18.32 49.54 71.25
C LEU A 785 -18.14 50.82 72.09
N THR A 786 -18.69 51.94 71.62
CA THR A 786 -18.53 53.25 72.27
C THR A 786 -19.69 53.60 73.21
N LYS A 787 -20.86 52.99 73.03
CA LYS A 787 -22.06 53.15 73.87
C LYS A 787 -23.04 52.00 73.58
N GLY A 788 -23.87 51.62 74.55
CA GLY A 788 -24.82 50.50 74.44
C GLY A 788 -24.42 49.29 75.28
N GLU A 789 -25.18 48.21 75.17
CA GLU A 789 -24.85 46.90 75.76
C GLU A 789 -24.11 46.02 74.73
N ALA A 790 -23.59 44.88 75.21
CA ALA A 790 -22.93 43.84 74.43
C ALA A 790 -23.60 43.55 73.07
N ASP A 791 -22.92 43.81 71.96
CA ASP A 791 -23.52 43.75 70.62
C ASP A 791 -22.51 43.36 69.51
N LYS A 792 -22.99 43.13 68.29
CA LYS A 792 -22.23 42.62 67.15
C LYS A 792 -22.22 43.59 65.98
N ILE A 793 -21.18 43.50 65.15
CA ILE A 793 -21.04 44.31 63.94
C ILE A 793 -20.40 43.51 62.82
N TYR A 794 -20.86 43.75 61.60
CA TYR A 794 -20.43 43.05 60.39
C TYR A 794 -19.50 43.92 59.53
N VAL A 795 -18.45 43.28 59.03
CA VAL A 795 -17.66 43.78 57.88
C VAL A 795 -17.76 42.73 56.78
N VAL A 796 -18.60 43.00 55.79
CA VAL A 796 -19.01 42.04 54.74
C VAL A 796 -18.54 42.49 53.36
N ASN A 797 -18.56 41.56 52.39
CA ASN A 797 -18.10 41.81 51.02
C ASN A 797 -16.66 42.37 50.95
N GLY A 798 -15.80 41.94 51.87
CA GLY A 798 -14.40 42.37 51.94
C GLY A 798 -13.61 41.79 50.78
N ILE A 799 -13.42 42.55 49.70
CA ILE A 799 -12.70 42.11 48.50
C ILE A 799 -11.42 42.90 48.35
N LEU A 800 -10.31 42.19 48.20
CA LEU A 800 -8.99 42.73 47.88
C LEU A 800 -8.70 42.50 46.40
N SER A 801 -8.24 43.52 45.68
CA SER A 801 -7.88 43.40 44.27
C SER A 801 -6.55 44.08 43.96
N LYS A 802 -5.93 43.65 42.87
CA LYS A 802 -4.94 44.45 42.15
C LYS A 802 -5.68 45.31 41.12
N ASP A 803 -5.10 46.45 40.78
CA ASP A 803 -5.66 47.38 39.79
C ASP A 803 -5.05 47.13 38.42
#